data_AF-A0A6A7AAR6-F1
#
_entry.id   AF-A0A6A7AAR6-F1
#
_cell.length_a   1.000
_cell.length_b   1.000
_cell.length_c   1.000
_cell.angle_alpha   90.00
_cell.angle_beta   90.00
_cell.angle_gamma   90.00
#
_symmetry.space_group_name_H-M   'P 1'
#
loop_
_entity.id
_entity.type
_entity.pdbx_description
1 polymer ?
#
loop_
_entity_poly.entity_id
_entity_poly.type
_entity_poly.pdbx_seq_one_letter_code
_entity_poly.pdbx_strand_id
1 'polypeptide(L)'
;MSLLSSNVVNYLGTFPTHPPRFAILWRYLQEAGFGNAALQLSRCWIRDPETLPFAPNVDPHTLIRILQDGMCFDTLQAEATNTEPRYRFGHDHGQPYSARNGAHLTLDKGIPAHELAAEANGAVQELPPKKGVKRKKAKQTNGVEPRQEPEPNGDAMEMEQNGVHHVTNSVRAESEAAASEAESPTLAELPISTLSIGHDAEIQTEVVADLASETVFIPRSKDIGKVVEHTSWGPAESPVLLAAGKSLLQVHVVDKQSANENTPAVQTWDVPLPVNNFEITALCWQSHDEITVSAREECFNEIGEKMMMDKLIKLTGGGMNTHVISSTAGLVNTLRWNADKELLLSISTDGEKGSIKVWRNDSDSIPAWTEFTDTAIFDALWISDSAFVVCGIELFKIYEVDETLTTQRTLDTQVTWENVKFDSSSGIIAAFGIDKQTSYLGLLHPNDSINLQTQEYPDRYPTDLDFRIRTPTSTLTNGSSVPPVLLATCSMSGAARIWDANEPFRAIKRLPTTDDAQAFKISFSPDGHFLAAAGPDAVTVWDVERREVPVACWRAKDWASDKWNPGVDGEFSLGWDPDSSRLSIALGNQVLVFHSQQCKAHHLQIAIVPLLEQYAWKSSSHFSTMSAIPNLPTDTPGIHANSSTNGGTKTSFKLNDTPVENLRPLKVIIIGAGYSGIYCGIRIPEKLRNVELVMYEKNAGVGGTWWENRYLGCACDVPSHSYQYSFDPNPDWSALYAPAAEIQAYLERVAKKHSADRFIKLRHEIKDCRWDDRLAKWNVTIENLATGEVMHDQSDVLISARGNLNNPSWPGIEGINTFRGEVMHSATWNEKYDFKNKRIGVIGSGSSSIQIVPSLQRVAGTHVSTFVRSKTWISPSFGQQLFDTYGLKGSPIPEELRQRLVNDPEYLQKFRLSVEEDGNGIHAVTIKGTPLQIGAKDAFHEHMKERLKSKPEIFEALVPSFSPGCRRLTPGPGYLESLTQPNVSFITSPITHISESAIHTEDGRAHEIDALVCATGFKSGAPPPFPLSGAKGLTLNEKWKDRATTYMSHSITNFPNMFVMLGPNSAIGSGSLTKMIETVGDYIVKCVRKIQKDNIAAMSVKQAREDDFTEYADAYFQGTVFAEECRSWYKNKGTGEVVGLWPGSTLHCIEAMRSPRWEDYEYTYVDELEDRESEKLGGKRTNRMAWLGNGWSVNQVEERDLAWYLYPEFLEKPSAPYPEKHELYKVRAFSY
;
A
#
# COMPACT_ATOMS: atom_id res chain seq x y z
N MET A 1 26.47 10.13 -21.32
CA MET A 1 25.76 9.23 -22.26
C MET A 1 25.66 7.84 -21.64
N SER A 2 24.48 7.49 -21.14
CA SER A 2 23.93 6.14 -21.02
C SER A 2 22.49 6.29 -20.51
N LEU A 3 21.60 5.34 -20.81
CA LEU A 3 20.17 5.39 -20.45
C LEU A 3 19.36 6.54 -21.08
N LEU A 4 19.27 6.52 -22.41
CA LEU A 4 18.02 6.87 -23.11
C LEU A 4 17.59 5.68 -23.97
N SER A 5 16.84 4.76 -23.35
CA SER A 5 16.16 3.64 -24.00
C SER A 5 15.01 3.17 -23.11
N SER A 6 13.94 2.65 -23.70
CA SER A 6 12.76 2.05 -23.03
C SER A 6 12.12 2.88 -21.90
N ASN A 7 11.13 3.72 -22.27
CA ASN A 7 9.76 3.68 -21.68
C ASN A 7 8.80 4.78 -22.18
N VAL A 8 9.28 5.78 -22.95
CA VAL A 8 8.44 6.88 -23.49
C VAL A 8 7.44 6.43 -24.59
N VAL A 9 7.47 5.16 -25.02
CA VAL A 9 6.70 4.66 -26.17
C VAL A 9 5.35 4.03 -25.79
N ASN A 10 5.20 3.47 -24.59
CA ASN A 10 4.07 2.58 -24.26
C ASN A 10 2.83 3.25 -23.64
N TYR A 11 2.66 4.57 -23.81
CA TYR A 11 1.47 5.30 -23.33
C TYR A 11 0.80 6.21 -24.38
N LEU A 12 0.97 5.90 -25.67
CA LEU A 12 0.21 6.50 -26.78
C LEU A 12 -0.55 5.40 -27.55
N GLY A 13 -1.55 4.81 -26.89
CA GLY A 13 -2.20 3.56 -27.29
C GLY A 13 -3.69 3.62 -27.65
N THR A 14 -4.43 4.66 -27.28
CA THR A 14 -5.84 4.87 -27.68
C THR A 14 -6.27 6.34 -27.53
N PHE A 15 -7.21 6.75 -28.40
CA PHE A 15 -7.80 8.09 -28.60
C PHE A 15 -6.94 9.15 -29.34
N PRO A 16 -7.56 9.99 -30.20
CA PRO A 16 -6.84 10.81 -31.18
C PRO A 16 -6.64 12.29 -30.78
N THR A 17 -5.65 12.90 -31.45
CA THR A 17 -5.34 14.35 -31.55
C THR A 17 -4.60 15.05 -30.38
N HIS A 18 -3.60 15.86 -30.78
CA HIS A 18 -3.02 17.03 -30.08
C HIS A 18 -1.98 16.98 -28.93
N PRO A 19 -1.39 15.86 -28.45
CA PRO A 19 -0.42 15.91 -27.35
C PRO A 19 0.98 16.55 -27.61
N PRO A 20 1.62 16.54 -28.80
CA PRO A 20 3.07 16.83 -28.90
C PRO A 20 3.45 18.33 -28.97
N ARG A 21 2.50 19.24 -28.85
CA ARG A 21 2.67 20.67 -29.20
C ARG A 21 3.40 21.54 -28.15
N PHE A 22 3.48 21.11 -26.88
CA PHE A 22 3.75 22.04 -25.77
C PHE A 22 5.18 22.04 -25.19
N ALA A 23 5.91 20.93 -25.29
CA ALA A 23 7.04 20.63 -24.38
C ALA A 23 8.22 21.62 -24.41
N ILE A 24 8.46 22.33 -25.53
CA ILE A 24 9.58 23.27 -25.64
C ILE A 24 9.22 24.67 -25.11
N LEU A 25 7.96 25.13 -25.27
CA LEU A 25 7.55 26.45 -24.73
C LEU A 25 7.58 26.45 -23.20
N TRP A 26 7.14 25.34 -22.58
CA TRP A 26 7.34 25.07 -21.15
C TRP A 26 8.81 25.28 -20.78
N ARG A 27 9.71 24.53 -21.43
CA ARG A 27 11.12 24.47 -21.07
C ARG A 27 11.82 25.83 -21.22
N TYR A 28 11.52 26.57 -22.28
CA TYR A 28 12.09 27.90 -22.51
C TYR A 28 11.63 28.92 -21.46
N LEU A 29 10.35 28.89 -21.06
CA LEU A 29 9.84 29.72 -19.96
C LEU A 29 10.47 29.34 -18.61
N GLN A 30 10.66 28.05 -18.36
CA GLN A 30 11.24 27.55 -17.11
C GLN A 30 12.75 27.85 -17.01
N GLU A 31 13.51 27.69 -18.09
CA GLU A 31 14.94 28.05 -18.16
C GLU A 31 15.16 29.58 -18.18
N ALA A 32 14.16 30.36 -18.60
CA ALA A 32 14.14 31.83 -18.47
C ALA A 32 13.65 32.35 -17.10
N GLY A 33 13.43 31.47 -16.11
CA GLY A 33 13.04 31.83 -14.74
C GLY A 33 11.53 31.94 -14.48
N PHE A 34 10.69 31.86 -15.51
CA PHE A 34 9.21 31.94 -15.40
C PHE A 34 8.58 30.56 -15.16
N GLY A 35 9.17 29.76 -14.26
CA GLY A 35 8.80 28.36 -14.01
C GLY A 35 7.33 28.14 -13.60
N ASN A 36 6.77 29.04 -12.79
CA ASN A 36 5.35 28.96 -12.41
C ASN A 36 4.41 29.25 -13.58
N ALA A 37 4.75 30.18 -14.46
CA ALA A 37 4.00 30.42 -15.69
C ALA A 37 4.07 29.19 -16.62
N ALA A 38 5.25 28.59 -16.79
CA ALA A 38 5.42 27.36 -17.57
C ALA A 38 4.53 26.20 -17.04
N LEU A 39 4.46 26.04 -15.71
CA LEU A 39 3.67 25.02 -15.03
C LEU A 39 2.15 25.29 -15.06
N GLN A 40 1.73 26.55 -15.00
CA GLN A 40 0.31 26.92 -15.08
C GLN A 40 -0.20 26.77 -16.52
N LEU A 41 0.56 27.28 -17.50
CA LEU A 41 0.22 27.25 -18.92
C LEU A 41 0.23 25.80 -19.46
N SER A 42 1.04 24.89 -18.88
CA SER A 42 0.97 23.46 -19.19
C SER A 42 -0.25 22.75 -18.60
N ARG A 43 -0.67 23.11 -17.38
CA ARG A 43 -1.92 22.63 -16.79
C ARG A 43 -3.13 23.07 -17.63
N CYS A 44 -3.12 24.29 -18.16
CA CYS A 44 -4.10 24.75 -19.15
C CYS A 44 -4.05 23.93 -20.44
N TRP A 45 -2.86 23.69 -21.03
CA TRP A 45 -2.74 22.88 -22.25
C TRP A 45 -3.23 21.43 -22.08
N ILE A 46 -3.07 20.85 -20.89
CA ILE A 46 -3.44 19.45 -20.61
C ILE A 46 -4.92 19.29 -20.24
N ARG A 47 -5.56 20.30 -19.63
CA ARG A 47 -7.00 20.25 -19.28
C ARG A 47 -7.90 20.85 -20.37
N ASP A 48 -7.59 22.07 -20.83
CA ASP A 48 -8.47 22.88 -21.69
C ASP A 48 -7.67 23.62 -22.79
N PRO A 49 -7.06 22.89 -23.75
CA PRO A 49 -6.13 23.46 -24.74
C PRO A 49 -6.75 24.55 -25.64
N GLU A 50 -8.07 24.58 -25.82
CA GLU A 50 -8.75 25.59 -26.64
C GLU A 50 -8.80 26.98 -25.98
N THR A 51 -8.58 27.06 -24.66
CA THR A 51 -8.49 28.35 -23.94
C THR A 51 -7.22 29.15 -24.25
N LEU A 52 -6.24 28.55 -24.94
CA LEU A 52 -4.94 29.16 -25.24
C LEU A 52 -4.94 29.74 -26.66
N PRO A 53 -4.93 31.08 -26.86
CA PRO A 53 -5.25 31.74 -28.13
C PRO A 53 -4.23 31.48 -29.26
N PHE A 54 -3.09 30.85 -28.97
CA PHE A 54 -2.10 30.43 -29.96
C PHE A 54 -2.19 28.94 -30.33
N ALA A 55 -2.95 28.12 -29.59
CA ALA A 55 -3.02 26.67 -29.77
C ALA A 55 -3.43 26.20 -31.19
N PRO A 56 -4.37 26.87 -31.90
CA PRO A 56 -4.69 26.51 -33.28
C PRO A 56 -3.53 26.70 -34.27
N ASN A 57 -2.60 27.61 -33.97
CA ASN A 57 -1.55 28.07 -34.89
C ASN A 57 -0.25 27.26 -34.80
N VAL A 58 -0.20 26.16 -34.04
CA VAL A 58 1.01 25.34 -33.85
C VAL A 58 1.04 24.17 -34.84
N ASP A 59 1.92 24.31 -35.84
CA ASP A 59 2.10 23.41 -36.99
C ASP A 59 2.62 22.02 -36.55
N PRO A 60 2.18 20.87 -37.12
CA PRO A 60 2.46 19.54 -36.58
C PRO A 60 3.94 19.15 -36.44
N HIS A 61 4.83 19.72 -37.25
CA HIS A 61 6.27 19.43 -37.24
C HIS A 61 7.12 20.52 -36.55
N THR A 62 6.49 21.49 -35.87
CA THR A 62 7.17 22.62 -35.20
C THR A 62 8.26 22.15 -34.23
N LEU A 63 8.00 21.10 -33.44
CA LEU A 63 8.95 20.56 -32.47
C LEU A 63 10.25 20.04 -33.13
N ILE A 64 10.13 19.42 -34.32
CA ILE A 64 11.26 18.87 -35.08
C ILE A 64 12.07 20.02 -35.71
N ARG A 65 11.40 21.03 -36.28
CA ARG A 65 12.08 22.24 -36.78
C ARG A 65 12.86 22.95 -35.69
N ILE A 66 12.24 23.26 -34.55
CA ILE A 66 12.90 23.99 -33.46
C ILE A 66 14.11 23.21 -32.90
N LEU A 67 14.04 21.87 -32.83
CA LEU A 67 15.20 21.05 -32.46
C LEU A 67 16.32 21.11 -33.50
N GLN A 68 16.00 21.03 -34.80
CA GLN A 68 17.00 21.10 -35.88
C GLN A 68 17.63 22.50 -35.99
N ASP A 69 16.82 23.55 -35.87
CA ASP A 69 17.28 24.95 -35.87
C ASP A 69 18.10 25.27 -34.59
N GLY A 70 17.73 24.71 -33.44
CA GLY A 70 18.48 24.83 -32.19
C GLY A 70 19.84 24.13 -32.22
N MET A 71 19.93 22.92 -32.80
CA MET A 71 21.21 22.25 -33.04
C MET A 71 22.09 23.02 -34.03
N CYS A 72 21.48 23.60 -35.07
CA CYS A 72 22.17 24.49 -36.00
C CYS A 72 22.73 25.73 -35.28
N PHE A 73 21.96 26.33 -34.37
CA PHE A 73 22.39 27.49 -33.57
C PHE A 73 23.52 27.17 -32.59
N ASP A 74 23.47 26.05 -31.85
CA ASP A 74 24.59 25.65 -30.96
C ASP A 74 25.87 25.34 -31.76
N THR A 75 25.73 24.74 -32.95
CA THR A 75 26.86 24.49 -33.87
C THR A 75 27.47 25.82 -34.35
N LEU A 76 26.64 26.75 -34.84
CA LEU A 76 27.09 28.07 -35.30
C LEU A 76 27.67 28.92 -34.15
N GLN A 77 27.14 28.80 -32.93
CA GLN A 77 27.68 29.46 -31.74
C GLN A 77 29.05 28.87 -31.36
N ALA A 78 29.20 27.56 -31.42
CA ALA A 78 30.47 26.86 -31.16
C ALA A 78 31.54 27.22 -32.20
N GLU A 79 31.19 27.26 -33.49
CA GLU A 79 32.08 27.73 -34.57
C GLU A 79 32.48 29.21 -34.38
N ALA A 80 31.52 30.09 -34.06
CA ALA A 80 31.77 31.52 -33.87
C ALA A 80 32.56 31.86 -32.60
N THR A 81 32.49 31.02 -31.57
CA THR A 81 33.27 31.17 -30.31
C THR A 81 34.50 30.28 -30.25
N ASN A 82 34.72 29.44 -31.26
CA ASN A 82 35.81 28.47 -31.39
C ASN A 82 35.91 27.50 -30.20
N THR A 83 34.74 27.03 -29.72
CA THR A 83 34.60 26.00 -28.66
C THR A 83 33.98 24.73 -29.24
N GLU A 84 33.92 23.65 -28.45
CA GLU A 84 33.13 22.47 -28.87
C GLU A 84 31.61 22.73 -28.75
N PRO A 85 30.77 22.19 -29.64
CA PRO A 85 29.31 22.19 -29.47
C PRO A 85 28.90 21.50 -28.17
N ARG A 86 27.93 22.06 -27.44
CA ARG A 86 27.44 21.48 -26.18
C ARG A 86 26.64 20.19 -26.42
N TYR A 87 26.03 20.06 -27.59
CA TYR A 87 25.20 18.92 -27.95
C TYR A 87 25.81 18.09 -29.08
N ARG A 88 26.46 16.98 -28.71
CA ARG A 88 26.93 15.95 -29.65
C ARG A 88 26.06 14.70 -29.52
N PHE A 89 25.27 14.42 -30.55
CA PHE A 89 24.52 13.17 -30.71
C PHE A 89 25.17 12.29 -31.79
N GLY A 90 24.79 11.01 -31.87
CA GLY A 90 25.38 10.00 -32.79
C GLY A 90 25.09 10.19 -34.28
N HIS A 91 25.23 9.13 -35.09
CA HIS A 91 24.95 9.14 -36.54
C HIS A 91 23.49 8.82 -36.91
N ASP A 92 22.66 8.65 -35.89
CA ASP A 92 21.35 8.00 -35.91
C ASP A 92 20.16 9.00 -35.84
N HIS A 93 20.44 10.31 -35.90
CA HIS A 93 19.44 11.37 -36.01
C HIS A 93 19.07 11.53 -37.49
N GLY A 94 17.81 11.27 -37.81
CA GLY A 94 17.31 11.27 -39.19
C GLY A 94 17.58 12.58 -39.94
N GLN A 95 17.64 12.49 -41.28
CA GLN A 95 18.09 13.59 -42.14
C GLN A 95 17.36 14.92 -41.86
N PRO A 96 18.03 16.08 -41.99
CA PRO A 96 17.41 17.38 -41.78
C PRO A 96 16.17 17.59 -42.67
N TYR A 97 15.06 18.00 -42.06
CA TYR A 97 13.81 18.31 -42.78
C TYR A 97 13.90 19.61 -43.60
N SER A 98 15.00 20.36 -43.46
CA SER A 98 15.27 21.67 -44.07
C SER A 98 16.15 21.61 -45.33
N ALA A 99 16.10 20.50 -46.09
CA ALA A 99 16.63 20.45 -47.45
C ALA A 99 15.90 21.49 -48.34
N ARG A 100 16.55 22.64 -48.58
CA ARG A 100 15.94 23.80 -49.25
C ARG A 100 15.90 23.65 -50.79
N ASN A 101 15.21 22.61 -51.26
CA ASN A 101 14.81 22.32 -52.65
C ASN A 101 13.44 21.64 -52.59
N GLY A 102 12.51 21.81 -53.53
CA GLY A 102 12.59 22.53 -54.79
C GLY A 102 11.49 22.07 -55.74
N ALA A 103 10.24 22.45 -55.45
CA ALA A 103 9.01 22.17 -56.21
C ALA A 103 8.38 20.75 -56.11
N HIS A 104 7.06 20.74 -56.38
CA HIS A 104 6.12 19.64 -56.54
C HIS A 104 5.49 18.97 -55.30
N LEU A 105 4.28 18.47 -55.55
CA LEU A 105 3.17 18.17 -54.62
C LEU A 105 2.80 16.67 -54.71
N THR A 106 1.77 16.29 -53.94
CA THR A 106 1.05 14.99 -53.96
C THR A 106 1.68 13.85 -53.13
N LEU A 107 0.92 12.95 -52.51
CA LEU A 107 -0.55 12.76 -52.57
C LEU A 107 -1.25 12.94 -51.22
N ASP A 108 -2.41 13.62 -51.25
CA ASP A 108 -3.55 13.23 -50.43
C ASP A 108 -4.09 11.86 -50.87
N LYS A 109 -4.35 10.97 -49.91
CA LYS A 109 -5.36 9.90 -49.98
C LYS A 109 -5.47 9.22 -48.61
N GLY A 110 -6.45 9.66 -47.81
CA GLY A 110 -6.76 9.03 -46.54
C GLY A 110 -7.39 7.64 -46.75
N ILE A 111 -6.65 6.58 -46.43
CA ILE A 111 -7.11 5.19 -46.43
C ILE A 111 -6.78 4.59 -45.05
N PRO A 112 -7.75 4.16 -44.23
CA PRO A 112 -7.50 3.60 -42.91
C PRO A 112 -6.75 2.25 -42.97
N ALA A 113 -5.88 2.01 -41.99
CA ALA A 113 -4.90 0.91 -42.00
C ALA A 113 -5.48 -0.53 -42.01
N HIS A 114 -6.79 -0.72 -41.88
CA HIS A 114 -7.40 -2.05 -41.92
C HIS A 114 -7.53 -2.61 -43.35
N GLU A 115 -7.63 -1.76 -44.38
CA GLU A 115 -7.70 -2.21 -45.78
C GLU A 115 -6.33 -2.70 -46.29
N LEU A 116 -5.23 -2.14 -45.77
CA LEU A 116 -3.85 -2.59 -46.07
C LEU A 116 -3.50 -3.96 -45.47
N ALA A 117 -4.30 -4.48 -44.54
CA ALA A 117 -4.06 -5.80 -43.92
C ALA A 117 -4.60 -6.98 -44.78
N ALA A 118 -5.34 -6.71 -45.86
CA ALA A 118 -6.06 -7.73 -46.62
C ALA A 118 -5.27 -8.35 -47.80
N GLU A 119 -4.21 -7.70 -48.31
CA GLU A 119 -3.51 -8.15 -49.52
C GLU A 119 -2.33 -9.13 -49.27
N ALA A 120 -2.20 -9.66 -48.04
CA ALA A 120 -1.04 -10.47 -47.63
C ALA A 120 -1.40 -11.84 -47.03
N ASN A 121 -2.24 -12.64 -47.71
CA ASN A 121 -2.07 -14.11 -47.90
C ASN A 121 -3.32 -14.72 -48.58
N GLY A 122 -3.12 -15.60 -49.58
CA GLY A 122 -4.21 -16.13 -50.40
C GLY A 122 -4.46 -17.64 -50.32
N ALA A 123 -5.74 -17.99 -50.13
CA ALA A 123 -6.45 -19.17 -50.67
C ALA A 123 -6.02 -20.62 -50.30
N VAL A 124 -6.88 -21.66 -50.36
CA VAL A 124 -8.35 -21.87 -50.30
C VAL A 124 -8.57 -23.38 -50.10
N GLN A 125 -9.54 -23.86 -49.30
CA GLN A 125 -10.40 -25.02 -49.67
C GLN A 125 -11.61 -25.29 -48.73
N GLU A 126 -12.64 -25.91 -49.30
CA GLU A 126 -13.97 -26.26 -48.76
C GLU A 126 -14.44 -27.58 -49.41
N LEU A 127 -15.46 -28.35 -48.97
CA LEU A 127 -16.35 -28.41 -47.78
C LEU A 127 -16.89 -29.87 -47.71
N PRO A 128 -17.34 -30.45 -46.56
CA PRO A 128 -18.75 -30.24 -46.14
C PRO A 128 -19.08 -30.48 -44.62
N PRO A 129 -20.30 -30.11 -44.15
CA PRO A 129 -20.70 -30.22 -42.73
C PRO A 129 -21.56 -31.46 -42.39
N LYS A 130 -21.73 -31.77 -41.07
CA LYS A 130 -22.87 -32.57 -40.55
C LYS A 130 -23.11 -32.46 -39.02
N LYS A 131 -24.35 -32.06 -38.68
CA LYS A 131 -25.18 -32.47 -37.52
C LYS A 131 -24.61 -32.38 -36.08
N GLY A 132 -25.12 -31.42 -35.30
CA GLY A 132 -25.11 -31.48 -33.83
C GLY A 132 -26.29 -32.28 -33.23
N VAL A 133 -26.17 -32.78 -31.99
CA VAL A 133 -27.20 -33.57 -31.30
C VAL A 133 -27.32 -33.23 -29.79
N LYS A 134 -28.43 -32.56 -29.44
CA LYS A 134 -29.22 -32.62 -28.18
C LYS A 134 -28.56 -32.40 -26.80
N ARG A 135 -29.04 -31.35 -26.10
CA ARG A 135 -29.17 -31.30 -24.62
C ARG A 135 -30.17 -32.35 -24.10
N LYS A 136 -29.89 -32.96 -22.93
CA LYS A 136 -30.86 -33.41 -21.90
C LYS A 136 -30.16 -33.33 -20.53
N LYS A 137 -30.59 -32.44 -19.64
CA LYS A 137 -31.56 -32.62 -18.53
C LYS A 137 -31.01 -33.45 -17.36
N ALA A 138 -30.95 -32.83 -16.19
CA ALA A 138 -30.57 -33.42 -14.92
C ALA A 138 -31.66 -34.35 -14.33
N LYS A 139 -31.28 -35.10 -13.29
CA LYS A 139 -32.19 -35.74 -12.33
C LYS A 139 -31.53 -35.76 -10.94
N GLN A 140 -32.34 -35.74 -9.89
CA GLN A 140 -31.92 -35.54 -8.50
C GLN A 140 -32.21 -36.81 -7.66
N THR A 141 -31.40 -37.01 -6.61
CA THR A 141 -31.62 -37.81 -5.37
C THR A 141 -32.51 -39.06 -5.38
N ASN A 142 -31.96 -40.13 -4.80
CA ASN A 142 -32.66 -40.97 -3.81
C ASN A 142 -31.64 -41.31 -2.71
N GLY A 143 -32.04 -41.25 -1.44
CA GLY A 143 -31.19 -41.60 -0.29
C GLY A 143 -31.79 -42.77 0.51
N VAL A 144 -30.94 -43.54 1.19
CA VAL A 144 -31.32 -44.56 2.18
C VAL A 144 -30.25 -44.59 3.28
N GLU A 145 -30.72 -44.65 4.52
CA GLU A 145 -29.98 -44.80 5.79
C GLU A 145 -30.87 -45.71 6.70
N PRO A 146 -30.49 -46.10 7.93
CA PRO A 146 -29.16 -46.17 8.56
C PRO A 146 -28.86 -47.57 9.15
N ARG A 147 -27.67 -47.77 9.78
CA ARG A 147 -27.28 -48.73 10.86
C ARG A 147 -25.79 -49.14 10.75
N GLN A 148 -25.06 -49.49 11.81
CA GLN A 148 -25.20 -49.26 13.27
C GLN A 148 -23.82 -49.51 13.93
N GLU A 149 -23.48 -48.78 14.99
CA GLU A 149 -22.23 -48.99 15.76
C GLU A 149 -22.32 -50.19 16.72
N PRO A 150 -21.15 -50.70 17.16
CA PRO A 150 -21.01 -51.19 18.53
C PRO A 150 -19.69 -50.72 19.21
N GLU A 151 -19.80 -49.66 20.01
CA GLU A 151 -19.10 -49.56 21.31
C GLU A 151 -19.87 -50.40 22.38
N PRO A 152 -19.42 -50.61 23.65
CA PRO A 152 -18.39 -49.86 24.40
C PRO A 152 -17.44 -50.70 25.30
N ASN A 153 -16.56 -49.98 26.02
CA ASN A 153 -16.21 -50.16 27.45
C ASN A 153 -15.13 -49.12 27.81
N GLY A 154 -15.17 -48.37 28.92
CA GLY A 154 -16.11 -48.35 30.06
C GLY A 154 -15.38 -47.87 31.33
N ASP A 155 -16.07 -47.17 32.24
CA ASP A 155 -15.57 -46.60 33.52
C ASP A 155 -14.57 -45.43 33.36
N ALA A 156 -14.88 -44.14 33.51
CA ALA A 156 -15.93 -43.40 34.25
C ALA A 156 -15.70 -43.21 35.76
N MET A 157 -15.64 -41.94 36.20
CA MET A 157 -16.03 -41.47 37.54
C MET A 157 -16.42 -39.98 37.42
N GLU A 158 -17.72 -39.70 37.32
CA GLU A 158 -18.30 -38.37 37.50
C GLU A 158 -18.88 -38.22 38.92
N MET A 159 -18.84 -37.01 39.46
CA MET A 159 -19.92 -36.40 40.26
C MET A 159 -19.89 -34.90 39.93
N GLU A 160 -20.95 -34.27 39.40
CA GLU A 160 -22.31 -34.06 39.94
C GLU A 160 -22.32 -33.16 41.20
N GLN A 161 -23.22 -32.16 41.34
CA GLN A 161 -24.46 -31.88 40.57
C GLN A 161 -24.96 -30.41 40.75
N ASN A 162 -25.76 -29.92 39.78
CA ASN A 162 -26.67 -28.73 39.81
C ASN A 162 -26.04 -27.33 40.03
N GLY A 163 -26.45 -26.22 39.40
CA GLY A 163 -27.52 -25.88 38.44
C GLY A 163 -27.82 -24.35 38.50
N VAL A 164 -28.71 -23.67 37.73
CA VAL A 164 -29.62 -24.00 36.60
C VAL A 164 -29.97 -22.69 35.81
N HIS A 165 -30.17 -22.77 34.49
CA HIS A 165 -30.81 -21.78 33.54
C HIS A 165 -30.21 -20.38 33.22
N HIS A 166 -30.04 -20.14 31.90
CA HIS A 166 -30.33 -18.97 31.00
C HIS A 166 -30.26 -17.50 31.53
N VAL A 167 -29.97 -16.45 30.72
CA VAL A 167 -30.34 -16.12 29.32
C VAL A 167 -29.20 -15.37 28.57
N THR A 168 -29.33 -15.25 27.24
CA THR A 168 -28.44 -14.54 26.28
C THR A 168 -28.23 -13.04 26.52
N ASN A 169 -27.02 -12.50 26.29
CA ASN A 169 -26.72 -11.69 25.08
C ASN A 169 -25.23 -11.27 24.91
N SER A 170 -24.98 -10.66 23.75
CA SER A 170 -23.74 -10.15 23.13
C SER A 170 -22.97 -9.02 23.86
N VAL A 171 -21.76 -8.69 23.36
CA VAL A 171 -21.27 -7.34 22.93
C VAL A 171 -19.74 -7.14 23.13
N ARG A 172 -19.07 -6.51 22.14
CA ARG A 172 -17.71 -5.87 22.17
C ARG A 172 -16.47 -6.78 22.35
N ALA A 173 -15.25 -6.35 22.04
CA ALA A 173 -14.74 -5.03 21.58
C ALA A 173 -13.62 -5.24 20.53
N GLU A 174 -13.57 -4.48 19.41
CA GLU A 174 -12.71 -3.28 19.18
C GLU A 174 -11.21 -3.65 18.90
N SER A 175 -10.42 -2.91 18.11
CA SER A 175 -10.54 -1.53 17.59
C SER A 175 -10.12 -1.50 16.10
N GLU A 176 -10.77 -0.71 15.21
CA GLU A 176 -10.43 0.68 14.80
C GLU A 176 -9.11 0.82 13.99
N ALA A 177 -8.94 1.72 13.03
CA ALA A 177 -9.80 2.75 12.39
C ALA A 177 -9.38 2.84 10.89
N ALA A 178 -10.23 3.13 9.91
CA ALA A 178 -10.96 4.38 9.65
C ALA A 178 -10.01 5.58 9.38
N ALA A 179 -10.27 6.50 8.42
CA ALA A 179 -11.40 6.61 7.47
C ALA A 179 -10.86 7.16 6.12
N SER A 180 -11.53 6.87 4.99
CA SER A 180 -12.40 7.80 4.23
C SER A 180 -11.67 9.09 3.79
N GLU A 181 -11.43 9.24 2.49
CA GLU A 181 -12.25 10.05 1.55
C GLU A 181 -11.56 11.43 1.40
N ALA A 182 -11.58 12.17 0.29
CA ALA A 182 -12.48 12.43 -0.84
C ALA A 182 -13.19 13.80 -0.76
N GLU A 183 -12.56 14.79 -1.40
CA GLU A 183 -13.17 15.96 -2.05
C GLU A 183 -13.46 17.22 -1.20
N SER A 184 -14.03 18.31 -1.75
CA SER A 184 -13.60 19.30 -2.77
C SER A 184 -14.73 20.36 -2.84
N PRO A 185 -15.20 20.94 -3.98
CA PRO A 185 -14.56 21.44 -5.19
C PRO A 185 -14.73 22.97 -5.45
N THR A 186 -15.11 23.40 -6.67
CA THR A 186 -14.63 24.59 -7.42
C THR A 186 -15.21 25.95 -7.04
N LEU A 187 -15.69 26.89 -7.88
CA LEU A 187 -16.52 27.03 -9.11
C LEU A 187 -16.16 28.54 -9.54
N ALA A 188 -16.65 29.27 -10.56
CA ALA A 188 -16.28 30.71 -10.90
C ALA A 188 -17.41 31.46 -11.57
N GLU A 189 -17.26 32.76 -11.87
CA GLU A 189 -17.83 33.44 -13.06
C GLU A 189 -17.60 34.99 -13.14
N LEU A 190 -16.37 35.40 -13.48
CA LEU A 190 -15.85 36.71 -13.97
C LEU A 190 -16.83 37.82 -14.52
N PRO A 191 -16.33 39.07 -14.68
CA PRO A 191 -16.03 39.52 -16.05
C PRO A 191 -14.77 40.42 -16.22
N ILE A 192 -14.33 40.55 -17.47
CA ILE A 192 -13.01 41.02 -17.92
C ILE A 192 -12.83 42.56 -17.88
N SER A 193 -11.71 43.06 -17.33
CA SER A 193 -11.11 44.34 -17.76
C SER A 193 -9.59 44.45 -17.53
N THR A 194 -9.01 45.48 -18.15
CA THR A 194 -7.60 45.79 -18.43
C THR A 194 -6.53 45.58 -17.34
N LEU A 195 -5.33 45.23 -17.83
CA LEU A 195 -4.01 45.41 -17.20
C LEU A 195 -3.96 46.44 -16.05
N SER A 196 -3.92 45.95 -14.82
CA SER A 196 -3.50 46.70 -13.64
C SER A 196 -2.64 45.80 -12.75
N ILE A 197 -1.55 46.35 -12.21
CA ILE A 197 -0.58 45.61 -11.39
C ILE A 197 -1.16 45.51 -9.97
N GLY A 198 -1.33 44.29 -9.45
CA GLY A 198 -2.04 44.07 -8.18
C GLY A 198 -1.42 42.99 -7.30
N HIS A 199 -0.58 43.47 -6.35
CA HIS A 199 -0.29 42.97 -4.99
C HIS A 199 -0.01 41.48 -4.69
N ASP A 200 0.73 41.29 -3.61
CA ASP A 200 1.31 40.01 -3.19
C ASP A 200 0.28 38.97 -2.72
N ALA A 201 0.59 37.70 -2.98
CA ALA A 201 -0.03 36.56 -2.31
C ALA A 201 0.93 36.08 -1.21
N GLU A 202 0.57 36.33 0.05
CA GLU A 202 1.38 35.97 1.21
C GLU A 202 1.52 34.44 1.37
N ILE A 203 2.70 33.98 1.82
CA ILE A 203 2.92 32.56 2.12
C ILE A 203 2.22 32.26 3.45
N GLN A 204 1.06 31.61 3.38
CA GLN A 204 0.24 31.32 4.55
C GLN A 204 0.81 30.14 5.36
N THR A 205 1.32 30.43 6.56
CA THR A 205 1.96 29.45 7.47
C THR A 205 1.14 29.21 8.76
N GLU A 206 -0.13 29.59 8.77
CA GLU A 206 -0.99 29.48 9.95
C GLU A 206 -1.63 28.09 10.11
N VAL A 207 -1.86 27.68 11.35
CA VAL A 207 -2.45 26.39 11.71
C VAL A 207 -3.98 26.44 11.59
N VAL A 208 -4.60 25.35 11.14
CA VAL A 208 -6.07 25.19 11.09
C VAL A 208 -6.61 25.07 12.52
N ALA A 209 -7.66 25.81 12.87
CA ALA A 209 -8.26 25.79 14.20
C ALA A 209 -9.12 24.52 14.45
N ASP A 210 -9.12 24.04 15.69
CA ASP A 210 -9.89 22.87 16.10
C ASP A 210 -11.12 23.27 16.93
N LEU A 211 -12.30 23.14 16.30
CA LEU A 211 -13.59 23.50 16.88
C LEU A 211 -14.03 22.54 18.00
N ALA A 212 -13.35 21.41 18.20
CA ALA A 212 -13.68 20.48 19.30
C ALA A 212 -13.57 21.16 20.67
N SER A 213 -12.63 22.10 20.83
CA SER A 213 -12.35 22.77 22.11
C SER A 213 -13.52 23.58 22.70
N GLU A 214 -14.46 24.08 21.87
CA GLU A 214 -15.60 24.91 22.28
C GLU A 214 -16.96 24.36 21.78
N THR A 215 -17.04 23.05 21.44
CA THR A 215 -18.28 22.42 20.96
C THR A 215 -19.33 22.31 22.07
N VAL A 216 -20.50 22.93 21.86
CA VAL A 216 -21.66 22.85 22.76
C VAL A 216 -22.61 21.74 22.29
N PHE A 217 -22.81 20.74 23.14
CA PHE A 217 -23.75 19.63 22.93
C PHE A 217 -25.11 19.96 23.53
N ILE A 218 -26.16 20.07 22.71
CA ILE A 218 -27.53 20.25 23.23
C ILE A 218 -28.01 18.90 23.83
N PRO A 219 -28.57 18.88 25.05
CA PRO A 219 -29.00 17.63 25.68
C PRO A 219 -30.08 16.89 24.87
N ARG A 220 -29.76 15.67 24.42
CA ARG A 220 -30.71 14.81 23.68
C ARG A 220 -31.98 14.54 24.49
N SER A 221 -33.12 14.46 23.80
CA SER A 221 -34.38 13.96 24.37
C SER A 221 -34.20 12.55 24.95
N LYS A 222 -34.81 12.28 26.10
CA LYS A 222 -34.90 10.91 26.67
C LYS A 222 -36.00 10.08 26.02
N ASP A 223 -36.92 10.73 25.29
CA ASP A 223 -37.93 10.07 24.47
C ASP A 223 -37.33 9.76 23.09
N ILE A 224 -37.17 8.48 22.82
CA ILE A 224 -36.55 7.93 21.59
C ILE A 224 -37.43 8.17 20.37
N GLY A 225 -38.74 8.43 20.55
CA GLY A 225 -39.65 8.76 19.46
C GLY A 225 -39.51 10.17 18.89
N LYS A 226 -38.72 11.04 19.54
CA LYS A 226 -38.53 12.45 19.13
C LYS A 226 -37.25 12.64 18.32
N VAL A 227 -37.41 13.20 17.12
CA VAL A 227 -36.34 13.44 16.13
C VAL A 227 -36.34 14.92 15.75
N VAL A 228 -35.17 15.48 15.50
CA VAL A 228 -34.99 16.80 14.88
C VAL A 228 -34.76 16.56 13.39
N GLU A 229 -35.67 17.04 12.56
CA GLU A 229 -35.53 17.04 11.10
C GLU A 229 -35.10 18.43 10.60
N HIS A 230 -35.60 19.50 11.24
CA HIS A 230 -35.31 20.89 10.86
C HIS A 230 -34.70 21.70 12.01
N THR A 231 -33.76 22.59 11.69
CA THR A 231 -33.35 23.67 12.62
C THR A 231 -33.35 25.03 11.95
N SER A 232 -33.60 26.08 12.71
CA SER A 232 -33.53 27.46 12.22
C SER A 232 -33.14 28.42 13.34
N TRP A 233 -32.12 29.25 13.11
CA TRP A 233 -31.84 30.37 13.99
C TRP A 233 -32.93 31.44 13.85
N GLY A 234 -33.26 32.11 14.95
CA GLY A 234 -34.09 33.30 14.96
C GLY A 234 -33.42 34.50 14.30
N PRO A 235 -34.16 35.57 14.00
CA PRO A 235 -33.58 36.82 13.50
C PRO A 235 -32.64 37.45 14.52
N ALA A 236 -31.82 38.42 14.10
CA ALA A 236 -30.74 39.00 14.91
C ALA A 236 -31.18 39.62 16.27
N GLU A 237 -32.47 39.93 16.42
CA GLU A 237 -33.09 40.44 17.65
C GLU A 237 -33.38 39.33 18.68
N SER A 238 -33.49 38.07 18.23
CA SER A 238 -33.83 36.86 18.99
C SER A 238 -32.79 35.75 18.72
N PRO A 239 -31.62 35.76 19.41
CA PRO A 239 -30.46 34.89 19.11
C PRO A 239 -30.61 33.44 19.60
N VAL A 240 -31.71 32.80 19.21
CA VAL A 240 -32.17 31.47 19.62
C VAL A 240 -32.11 30.48 18.46
N LEU A 241 -31.96 29.18 18.75
CA LEU A 241 -32.01 28.10 17.77
C LEU A 241 -33.31 27.31 17.96
N LEU A 242 -34.17 27.26 16.95
CA LEU A 242 -35.28 26.32 16.88
C LEU A 242 -34.77 24.96 16.42
N ALA A 243 -35.30 23.90 17.04
CA ALA A 243 -35.19 22.52 16.58
C ALA A 243 -36.60 21.91 16.49
N ALA A 244 -36.93 21.32 15.34
CA ALA A 244 -38.27 20.85 15.03
C ALA A 244 -38.25 19.50 14.31
N GLY A 245 -39.32 18.73 14.45
CA GLY A 245 -39.48 17.45 13.79
C GLY A 245 -40.55 16.59 14.43
N LYS A 246 -40.36 15.27 14.40
CA LYS A 246 -41.31 14.27 14.93
C LYS A 246 -41.64 14.50 16.41
N SER A 247 -42.88 14.96 16.65
CA SER A 247 -43.46 15.30 17.96
C SER A 247 -42.57 16.18 18.83
N LEU A 248 -41.84 17.08 18.17
CA LEU A 248 -40.80 17.92 18.73
C LEU A 248 -40.85 19.32 18.09
N LEU A 249 -40.97 20.34 18.94
CA LEU A 249 -40.66 21.73 18.59
C LEU A 249 -40.05 22.35 19.84
N GLN A 250 -38.77 22.68 19.78
CA GLN A 250 -38.00 23.22 20.90
C GLN A 250 -37.32 24.53 20.52
N VAL A 251 -37.22 25.42 21.50
CA VAL A 251 -36.38 26.62 21.43
C VAL A 251 -35.17 26.39 22.33
N HIS A 252 -33.98 26.63 21.79
CA HIS A 252 -32.71 26.57 22.50
C HIS A 252 -32.10 27.97 22.59
N VAL A 253 -31.95 28.48 23.81
CA VAL A 253 -31.16 29.68 24.10
C VAL A 253 -29.76 29.24 24.48
N VAL A 254 -28.81 29.46 23.57
CA VAL A 254 -27.37 29.24 23.81
C VAL A 254 -26.77 30.56 24.29
N ASP A 255 -26.02 30.55 25.40
CA ASP A 255 -25.33 31.75 25.91
C ASP A 255 -24.10 32.09 25.03
N LYS A 256 -23.66 33.35 25.05
CA LYS A 256 -22.43 33.83 24.41
C LYS A 256 -21.25 33.99 25.39
N GLN A 257 -21.43 33.72 26.70
CA GLN A 257 -20.39 33.84 27.73
C GLN A 257 -20.34 32.68 28.76
N SER A 258 -20.18 31.43 28.31
CA SER A 258 -20.06 30.26 29.19
C SER A 258 -18.65 30.04 29.79
N ALA A 259 -18.12 31.02 30.51
CA ALA A 259 -16.77 30.99 31.11
C ALA A 259 -16.75 30.91 32.66
N ASN A 260 -17.76 30.30 33.28
CA ASN A 260 -17.80 30.00 34.73
C ASN A 260 -18.57 28.69 35.02
N GLU A 261 -18.03 27.83 35.88
CA GLU A 261 -18.38 26.40 35.99
C GLU A 261 -19.70 26.04 36.73
N ASN A 262 -20.71 26.93 36.79
CA ASN A 262 -21.92 26.69 37.62
C ASN A 262 -23.25 27.17 37.01
N THR A 263 -23.39 27.18 35.68
CA THR A 263 -24.68 27.45 35.00
C THR A 263 -24.78 26.61 33.72
N PRO A 264 -25.93 25.98 33.39
CA PRO A 264 -26.06 25.24 32.14
C PRO A 264 -25.94 26.19 30.94
N ALA A 265 -25.03 25.89 30.01
CA ALA A 265 -24.69 26.75 28.87
C ALA A 265 -25.80 26.86 27.79
N VAL A 266 -26.84 26.04 27.89
CA VAL A 266 -28.02 26.06 27.02
C VAL A 266 -29.27 25.95 27.87
N GLN A 267 -30.28 26.78 27.59
CA GLN A 267 -31.62 26.68 28.15
C GLN A 267 -32.57 26.19 27.04
N THR A 268 -33.43 25.23 27.34
CA THR A 268 -34.33 24.57 26.36
C THR A 268 -35.75 24.55 26.89
N TRP A 269 -36.73 24.82 26.02
CA TRP A 269 -38.15 24.63 26.30
C TRP A 269 -38.92 24.09 25.08
N ASP A 270 -39.84 23.15 25.33
CA ASP A 270 -40.80 22.64 24.34
C ASP A 270 -41.88 23.70 24.07
N VAL A 271 -42.21 23.92 22.79
CA VAL A 271 -43.36 24.75 22.37
C VAL A 271 -44.59 23.85 22.22
N PRO A 272 -45.67 24.06 23.00
CA PRO A 272 -46.88 23.26 22.89
C PRO A 272 -47.64 23.61 21.60
N LEU A 273 -48.04 22.60 20.82
CA LEU A 273 -48.86 22.79 19.62
C LEU A 273 -50.27 22.18 19.80
N PRO A 274 -51.30 22.73 19.14
CA PRO A 274 -52.69 22.24 19.21
C PRO A 274 -52.94 20.99 18.34
N VAL A 275 -51.97 20.05 18.32
CA VAL A 275 -51.96 18.81 17.53
C VAL A 275 -51.27 17.69 18.32
N ASN A 276 -51.66 16.43 18.09
CA ASN A 276 -51.13 15.26 18.80
C ASN A 276 -50.48 14.26 17.84
N ASN A 277 -49.34 13.67 18.23
CA ASN A 277 -48.55 12.74 17.40
C ASN A 277 -48.29 13.32 16.00
N PHE A 278 -47.59 14.46 15.97
CA PHE A 278 -47.34 15.26 14.77
C PHE A 278 -45.89 15.15 14.29
N GLU A 279 -45.63 15.71 13.11
CA GLU A 279 -44.32 15.83 12.46
C GLU A 279 -44.23 17.25 11.87
N ILE A 280 -43.14 18.00 12.12
CA ILE A 280 -43.00 19.36 11.58
C ILE A 280 -42.37 19.28 10.19
N THR A 281 -43.15 19.59 9.16
CA THR A 281 -42.80 19.35 7.75
C THR A 281 -42.20 20.56 7.04
N ALA A 282 -42.42 21.77 7.58
CA ALA A 282 -41.76 23.01 7.18
C ALA A 282 -41.90 24.07 8.29
N LEU A 283 -41.00 25.07 8.31
CA LEU A 283 -41.09 26.22 9.22
C LEU A 283 -40.52 27.50 8.59
N CYS A 284 -41.01 28.66 9.02
CA CYS A 284 -40.52 29.97 8.57
C CYS A 284 -40.83 31.08 9.61
N TRP A 285 -39.89 31.99 9.85
CA TRP A 285 -40.09 33.17 10.70
C TRP A 285 -40.85 34.27 9.96
N GLN A 286 -41.73 34.99 10.65
CA GLN A 286 -42.39 36.21 10.15
C GLN A 286 -41.84 37.49 10.79
N SER A 287 -41.52 37.44 12.09
CA SER A 287 -40.93 38.53 12.89
C SER A 287 -39.90 37.97 13.90
N HIS A 288 -39.50 38.76 14.90
CA HIS A 288 -38.71 38.28 16.04
C HIS A 288 -39.50 37.48 17.10
N ASP A 289 -40.84 37.49 17.04
CA ASP A 289 -41.75 36.81 17.97
C ASP A 289 -42.84 35.95 17.30
N GLU A 290 -42.98 36.04 15.97
CA GLU A 290 -43.94 35.30 15.15
C GLU A 290 -43.26 34.28 14.21
N ILE A 291 -43.75 33.05 14.23
CA ILE A 291 -43.28 31.92 13.41
C ILE A 291 -44.49 31.25 12.76
N THR A 292 -44.39 30.76 11.53
CA THR A 292 -45.33 29.75 10.99
C THR A 292 -44.65 28.40 10.88
N VAL A 293 -45.31 27.35 11.39
CA VAL A 293 -44.92 25.96 11.21
C VAL A 293 -45.99 25.19 10.45
N SER A 294 -45.58 24.23 9.63
CA SER A 294 -46.46 23.17 9.15
C SER A 294 -46.31 21.96 10.07
N ALA A 295 -47.41 21.51 10.65
CA ALA A 295 -47.47 20.31 11.48
C ALA A 295 -48.39 19.27 10.83
N ARG A 296 -47.79 18.18 10.36
CA ARG A 296 -48.47 17.00 9.83
C ARG A 296 -48.98 16.14 10.99
N GLU A 297 -50.30 16.01 11.13
CA GLU A 297 -50.96 15.27 12.21
C GLU A 297 -51.52 13.92 11.73
N GLU A 298 -51.45 12.90 12.60
CA GLU A 298 -52.12 11.61 12.40
C GLU A 298 -53.61 11.70 12.74
N CYS A 299 -54.43 11.96 11.73
CA CYS A 299 -55.89 11.98 11.82
C CYS A 299 -56.53 10.61 11.54
N PHE A 300 -57.80 10.46 11.90
CA PHE A 300 -58.63 9.30 11.52
C PHE A 300 -59.92 9.79 10.85
N ASN A 301 -60.36 9.11 9.78
CA ASN A 301 -61.60 9.44 9.09
C ASN A 301 -62.84 8.85 9.81
N GLU A 302 -64.05 9.17 9.30
CA GLU A 302 -65.33 8.68 9.88
C GLU A 302 -65.49 7.14 9.84
N ILE A 303 -64.63 6.43 9.10
CA ILE A 303 -64.60 4.96 8.96
C ILE A 303 -63.54 4.34 9.90
N GLY A 304 -62.66 5.16 10.50
CA GLY A 304 -61.57 4.74 11.38
C GLY A 304 -60.24 4.47 10.66
N GLU A 305 -60.11 4.86 9.39
CA GLU A 305 -58.86 4.74 8.63
C GLU A 305 -57.92 5.91 8.95
N LYS A 306 -56.62 5.62 9.07
CA LYS A 306 -55.59 6.62 9.38
C LYS A 306 -55.30 7.49 8.14
N MET A 307 -55.32 8.81 8.32
CA MET A 307 -55.00 9.81 7.31
C MET A 307 -53.98 10.82 7.86
N MET A 308 -53.02 11.23 7.03
CA MET A 308 -52.09 12.30 7.39
C MET A 308 -52.65 13.64 6.88
N MET A 309 -52.64 14.69 7.71
CA MET A 309 -53.10 16.02 7.31
C MET A 309 -52.15 17.12 7.82
N ASP A 310 -51.71 17.99 6.92
CA ASP A 310 -50.75 19.05 7.22
C ASP A 310 -51.50 20.33 7.65
N LYS A 311 -51.19 20.83 8.85
CA LYS A 311 -51.81 22.04 9.44
C LYS A 311 -50.80 23.18 9.50
N LEU A 312 -51.17 24.33 8.94
CA LEU A 312 -50.40 25.56 9.06
C LEU A 312 -50.77 26.25 10.39
N ILE A 313 -49.77 26.45 11.25
CA ILE A 313 -49.95 27.01 12.60
C ILE A 313 -49.06 28.25 12.75
N LYS A 314 -49.66 29.40 13.00
CA LYS A 314 -48.97 30.63 13.41
C LYS A 314 -48.75 30.59 14.93
N LEU A 315 -47.51 30.84 15.33
CA LEU A 315 -47.06 30.92 16.71
C LEU A 315 -46.71 32.39 16.97
N THR A 316 -47.22 32.99 18.04
CA THR A 316 -47.01 34.42 18.34
C THR A 316 -46.63 34.64 19.80
N GLY A 317 -45.95 35.76 20.09
CA GLY A 317 -45.43 36.04 21.42
C GLY A 317 -44.41 35.00 21.89
N GLY A 318 -43.49 34.59 21.00
CA GLY A 318 -42.43 33.62 21.34
C GLY A 318 -42.94 32.18 21.54
N GLY A 319 -44.06 31.82 20.91
CA GLY A 319 -44.65 30.47 21.01
C GLY A 319 -45.60 30.26 22.20
N MET A 320 -45.92 31.32 22.96
CA MET A 320 -46.92 31.23 24.04
C MET A 320 -48.37 31.17 23.52
N ASN A 321 -48.64 31.70 22.32
CA ASN A 321 -49.94 31.65 21.66
C ASN A 321 -49.83 30.87 20.33
N THR A 322 -50.83 30.06 20.02
CA THR A 322 -50.88 29.25 18.79
C THR A 322 -52.22 29.40 18.07
N HIS A 323 -52.20 29.72 16.78
CA HIS A 323 -53.38 29.84 15.92
C HIS A 323 -53.25 28.95 14.69
N VAL A 324 -54.30 28.20 14.32
CA VAL A 324 -54.29 27.36 13.11
C VAL A 324 -54.84 28.16 11.94
N ILE A 325 -53.97 28.49 10.97
CA ILE A 325 -54.32 29.25 9.76
C ILE A 325 -55.17 28.37 8.82
N SER A 326 -54.76 27.13 8.61
CA SER A 326 -55.42 26.23 7.66
C SER A 326 -55.04 24.76 7.86
N SER A 327 -55.82 23.87 7.25
CA SER A 327 -55.54 22.43 7.16
C SER A 327 -55.56 22.01 5.68
N THR A 328 -54.48 21.42 5.19
CA THR A 328 -54.24 21.08 3.78
C THR A 328 -54.09 19.56 3.61
N ALA A 329 -54.58 19.05 2.48
CA ALA A 329 -54.29 17.71 2.02
C ALA A 329 -53.02 17.72 1.15
N GLY A 330 -52.16 16.72 1.33
CA GLY A 330 -50.78 16.70 0.79
C GLY A 330 -49.76 17.21 1.80
N LEU A 331 -48.52 16.75 1.67
CA LEU A 331 -47.35 17.16 2.46
C LEU A 331 -46.98 18.60 2.14
N VAL A 332 -46.92 19.48 3.13
CA VAL A 332 -46.35 20.84 2.97
C VAL A 332 -44.84 20.74 3.17
N ASN A 333 -44.07 20.86 2.09
CA ASN A 333 -42.61 20.72 2.10
C ASN A 333 -41.86 22.05 2.12
N THR A 334 -42.50 23.17 1.78
CA THR A 334 -41.86 24.49 1.76
C THR A 334 -42.77 25.60 2.30
N LEU A 335 -42.20 26.42 3.17
CA LEU A 335 -42.73 27.70 3.63
C LEU A 335 -41.69 28.80 3.40
N ARG A 336 -42.12 29.95 2.86
CA ARG A 336 -41.27 31.15 2.66
C ARG A 336 -42.06 32.42 2.95
N TRP A 337 -41.56 33.26 3.85
CA TRP A 337 -42.12 34.58 4.14
C TRP A 337 -41.53 35.66 3.22
N ASN A 338 -42.37 36.60 2.81
CA ASN A 338 -42.02 37.82 2.09
C ASN A 338 -42.47 39.01 2.95
N ALA A 339 -41.50 39.67 3.58
CA ALA A 339 -41.75 40.77 4.52
C ALA A 339 -42.22 42.06 3.82
N ASP A 340 -41.85 42.29 2.55
CA ASP A 340 -42.17 43.53 1.83
C ASP A 340 -43.64 43.65 1.40
N LYS A 341 -44.37 42.52 1.39
CA LYS A 341 -45.82 42.45 1.13
C LYS A 341 -46.62 41.77 2.24
N GLU A 342 -45.97 41.32 3.31
CA GLU A 342 -46.55 40.45 4.35
C GLU A 342 -47.25 39.20 3.77
N LEU A 343 -46.57 38.52 2.83
CA LEU A 343 -47.06 37.33 2.14
C LEU A 343 -46.33 36.06 2.59
N LEU A 344 -47.11 35.02 2.91
CA LEU A 344 -46.58 33.68 3.14
C LEU A 344 -46.80 32.83 1.88
N LEU A 345 -45.73 32.28 1.32
CA LEU A 345 -45.78 31.21 0.32
C LEU A 345 -45.76 29.85 1.02
N SER A 346 -46.67 28.96 0.61
CA SER A 346 -46.74 27.57 1.05
C SER A 346 -46.88 26.67 -0.17
N ILE A 347 -46.01 25.67 -0.25
CA ILE A 347 -46.04 24.61 -1.26
C ILE A 347 -46.48 23.32 -0.59
N SER A 348 -47.35 22.55 -1.25
CA SER A 348 -47.61 21.17 -0.87
C SER A 348 -47.58 20.22 -2.07
N THR A 349 -47.34 18.94 -1.82
CA THR A 349 -47.45 17.86 -2.82
C THR A 349 -48.14 16.63 -2.25
N ASP A 350 -48.87 15.90 -3.10
CA ASP A 350 -49.45 14.59 -2.78
C ASP A 350 -48.59 13.41 -3.30
N GLY A 351 -47.48 13.70 -3.98
CA GLY A 351 -46.58 12.73 -4.60
C GLY A 351 -46.74 12.60 -6.13
N GLU A 352 -47.88 13.00 -6.69
CA GLU A 352 -48.07 13.09 -8.15
C GLU A 352 -48.15 14.56 -8.61
N LYS A 353 -48.79 15.42 -7.81
CA LYS A 353 -49.09 16.83 -8.12
C LYS A 353 -48.60 17.78 -7.04
N GLY A 354 -48.56 19.07 -7.38
CA GLY A 354 -48.26 20.17 -6.47
C GLY A 354 -49.45 21.11 -6.29
N SER A 355 -49.52 21.77 -5.13
CA SER A 355 -50.36 22.94 -4.91
C SER A 355 -49.52 24.09 -4.36
N ILE A 356 -49.76 25.28 -4.92
CA ILE A 356 -49.09 26.54 -4.60
C ILE A 356 -50.13 27.41 -3.91
N LYS A 357 -49.86 27.86 -2.69
CA LYS A 357 -50.76 28.71 -1.91
C LYS A 357 -50.04 29.95 -1.41
N VAL A 358 -50.61 31.12 -1.67
CA VAL A 358 -50.09 32.40 -1.17
C VAL A 358 -51.13 32.99 -0.22
N TRP A 359 -50.70 33.23 1.02
CA TRP A 359 -51.52 33.76 2.11
C TRP A 359 -51.11 35.20 2.41
N ARG A 360 -52.08 36.03 2.85
CA ARG A 360 -51.84 37.37 3.38
C ARG A 360 -51.92 37.33 4.91
N ASN A 361 -51.14 38.18 5.57
CA ASN A 361 -51.11 38.31 7.03
C ASN A 361 -52.45 38.73 7.67
N ASP A 362 -53.39 39.25 6.87
CA ASP A 362 -54.72 39.68 7.31
C ASP A 362 -55.83 38.61 7.18
N SER A 363 -55.51 37.40 6.69
CA SER A 363 -56.51 36.40 6.28
C SER A 363 -56.18 34.97 6.76
N ASP A 364 -56.30 34.74 8.08
CA ASP A 364 -56.08 33.46 8.79
C ASP A 364 -57.10 32.33 8.46
N SER A 365 -57.59 32.20 7.23
CA SER A 365 -58.61 31.17 6.90
C SER A 365 -58.67 30.75 5.42
N ILE A 366 -58.35 31.65 4.49
CA ILE A 366 -58.44 31.39 3.04
C ILE A 366 -57.16 31.95 2.39
N PRO A 367 -56.43 31.16 1.58
CA PRO A 367 -55.29 31.66 0.84
C PRO A 367 -55.77 32.68 -0.19
N ALA A 368 -55.06 33.80 -0.31
CA ALA A 368 -55.41 34.87 -1.24
C ALA A 368 -55.31 34.41 -2.71
N TRP A 369 -54.41 33.46 -2.99
CA TRP A 369 -54.30 32.79 -4.29
C TRP A 369 -53.98 31.30 -4.10
N THR A 370 -54.45 30.46 -5.02
CA THR A 370 -54.12 29.02 -5.08
C THR A 370 -54.05 28.55 -6.52
N GLU A 371 -52.98 27.83 -6.85
CA GLU A 371 -52.70 27.26 -8.17
C GLU A 371 -52.28 25.78 -7.99
N PHE A 372 -52.50 24.95 -9.01
CA PHE A 372 -52.12 23.53 -9.01
C PHE A 372 -51.19 23.21 -10.17
N THR A 373 -50.26 22.28 -9.96
CA THR A 373 -49.35 21.78 -10.99
C THR A 373 -49.63 20.31 -11.31
N ASP A 374 -49.48 19.93 -12.58
CA ASP A 374 -49.70 18.55 -13.03
C ASP A 374 -48.60 17.57 -12.61
N THR A 375 -47.46 18.09 -12.13
CA THR A 375 -46.36 17.32 -11.53
C THR A 375 -46.04 17.83 -10.13
N ALA A 376 -45.35 17.01 -9.33
CA ALA A 376 -44.92 17.35 -7.97
C ALA A 376 -43.88 18.48 -7.93
N ILE A 377 -43.95 19.31 -6.87
CA ILE A 377 -43.06 20.43 -6.57
C ILE A 377 -42.16 20.06 -5.39
N PHE A 378 -40.88 20.36 -5.47
CA PHE A 378 -39.91 20.09 -4.38
C PHE A 378 -39.52 21.35 -3.60
N ASP A 379 -39.28 22.48 -4.26
CA ASP A 379 -38.87 23.73 -3.61
C ASP A 379 -39.47 24.97 -4.32
N ALA A 380 -39.55 26.08 -3.59
CA ALA A 380 -39.95 27.38 -4.11
C ALA A 380 -39.34 28.52 -3.28
N LEU A 381 -39.11 29.67 -3.92
CA LEU A 381 -38.44 30.82 -3.31
C LEU A 381 -38.93 32.15 -3.89
N TRP A 382 -39.11 33.17 -3.04
CA TRP A 382 -39.39 34.54 -3.48
C TRP A 382 -38.16 35.15 -4.17
N ILE A 383 -38.38 35.78 -5.32
CA ILE A 383 -37.34 36.41 -6.16
C ILE A 383 -37.54 37.92 -6.33
N SER A 384 -38.69 38.45 -5.90
CA SER A 384 -38.93 39.87 -5.68
C SER A 384 -40.01 40.04 -4.61
N ASP A 385 -40.41 41.29 -4.36
CA ASP A 385 -41.58 41.61 -3.56
C ASP A 385 -42.89 41.07 -4.17
N SER A 386 -42.96 40.85 -5.49
CA SER A 386 -44.16 40.35 -6.21
C SER A 386 -44.03 38.97 -6.85
N ALA A 387 -42.82 38.40 -7.00
CA ALA A 387 -42.60 37.20 -7.80
C ALA A 387 -41.86 36.08 -7.05
N PHE A 388 -42.14 34.83 -7.42
CA PHE A 388 -41.48 33.64 -6.87
C PHE A 388 -41.23 32.57 -7.94
N VAL A 389 -40.20 31.74 -7.72
CA VAL A 389 -39.82 30.59 -8.55
C VAL A 389 -40.26 29.29 -7.90
N VAL A 390 -40.59 28.29 -8.72
CA VAL A 390 -41.11 26.96 -8.34
C VAL A 390 -40.41 25.89 -9.17
N CYS A 391 -39.88 24.84 -8.54
CA CYS A 391 -39.17 23.75 -9.23
C CYS A 391 -39.66 22.34 -8.80
N GLY A 392 -39.58 21.37 -9.71
CA GLY A 392 -40.08 20.01 -9.48
C GLY A 392 -39.80 19.04 -10.63
N ILE A 393 -40.59 17.97 -10.71
CA ILE A 393 -40.47 16.93 -11.78
C ILE A 393 -40.84 17.55 -13.13
N GLU A 394 -39.85 17.62 -14.04
CA GLU A 394 -39.95 18.25 -15.37
C GLU A 394 -40.57 19.66 -15.33
N LEU A 395 -40.35 20.38 -14.21
CA LEU A 395 -41.06 21.60 -13.86
C LEU A 395 -40.10 22.70 -13.41
N PHE A 396 -40.10 23.83 -14.12
CA PHE A 396 -39.48 25.07 -13.69
C PHE A 396 -40.32 26.28 -14.13
N LYS A 397 -40.89 27.01 -13.17
CA LYS A 397 -41.81 28.13 -13.43
C LYS A 397 -41.53 29.33 -12.54
N ILE A 398 -41.80 30.52 -13.08
CA ILE A 398 -41.82 31.78 -12.33
C ILE A 398 -43.25 32.32 -12.35
N TYR A 399 -43.73 32.68 -11.17
CA TYR A 399 -45.05 33.23 -10.92
C TYR A 399 -44.96 34.67 -10.43
N GLU A 400 -45.95 35.48 -10.79
CA GLU A 400 -46.07 36.90 -10.43
C GLU A 400 -47.43 37.17 -9.76
N VAL A 401 -47.42 37.95 -8.67
CA VAL A 401 -48.51 38.15 -7.72
C VAL A 401 -49.00 39.59 -7.75
N ASP A 402 -49.88 39.89 -8.71
CA ASP A 402 -50.61 41.16 -8.81
C ASP A 402 -52.02 41.02 -8.19
N GLU A 403 -53.08 41.51 -8.84
CA GLU A 403 -54.47 41.21 -8.47
C GLU A 403 -54.78 39.71 -8.60
N THR A 404 -54.12 39.03 -9.56
CA THR A 404 -54.19 37.58 -9.79
C THR A 404 -52.79 36.99 -9.84
N LEU A 405 -52.64 35.79 -9.27
CA LEU A 405 -51.46 34.94 -9.47
C LEU A 405 -51.39 34.52 -10.95
N THR A 406 -50.30 34.87 -11.64
CA THR A 406 -50.08 34.51 -13.05
C THR A 406 -48.75 33.81 -13.26
N THR A 407 -48.68 32.91 -14.24
CA THR A 407 -47.40 32.31 -14.66
C THR A 407 -46.67 33.29 -15.57
N GLN A 408 -45.64 33.99 -15.05
CA GLN A 408 -44.83 34.92 -15.83
C GLN A 408 -43.93 34.16 -16.83
N ARG A 409 -43.34 33.03 -16.40
CA ARG A 409 -42.49 32.17 -17.25
C ARG A 409 -42.70 30.69 -16.94
N THR A 410 -42.65 29.85 -17.98
CA THR A 410 -42.47 28.39 -17.88
C THR A 410 -41.29 28.03 -18.77
N LEU A 411 -40.34 27.27 -18.25
CA LEU A 411 -39.16 26.83 -18.99
C LEU A 411 -39.30 25.34 -19.32
N ASP A 412 -39.08 24.97 -20.58
CA ASP A 412 -39.15 23.58 -21.04
C ASP A 412 -37.91 22.82 -20.55
N THR A 413 -38.12 21.72 -19.83
CA THR A 413 -37.02 21.00 -19.17
C THR A 413 -37.34 19.51 -18.94
N GLN A 414 -36.39 18.65 -19.28
CA GLN A 414 -36.46 17.20 -19.04
C GLN A 414 -35.67 16.78 -17.78
N VAL A 415 -35.33 17.76 -16.93
CA VAL A 415 -34.60 17.56 -15.67
C VAL A 415 -35.60 17.73 -14.53
N THR A 416 -35.48 16.86 -13.52
CA THR A 416 -36.21 17.01 -12.25
C THR A 416 -35.41 17.92 -11.32
N TRP A 417 -35.99 19.04 -10.90
CA TRP A 417 -35.32 20.09 -10.13
C TRP A 417 -35.74 20.05 -8.65
N GLU A 418 -34.77 19.88 -7.75
CA GLU A 418 -34.99 19.47 -6.35
C GLU A 418 -34.77 20.60 -5.32
N ASN A 419 -33.96 21.62 -5.65
CA ASN A 419 -33.54 22.69 -4.74
C ASN A 419 -33.27 23.96 -5.55
N VAL A 420 -33.74 25.13 -5.08
CA VAL A 420 -33.57 26.42 -5.76
C VAL A 420 -33.14 27.54 -4.81
N LYS A 421 -32.15 28.33 -5.22
CA LYS A 421 -31.66 29.52 -4.50
C LYS A 421 -31.65 30.75 -5.41
N PHE A 422 -31.67 31.92 -4.78
CA PHE A 422 -31.74 33.22 -5.45
C PHE A 422 -30.83 34.21 -4.73
N ASP A 423 -30.03 34.96 -5.47
CA ASP A 423 -29.33 36.13 -4.95
C ASP A 423 -30.06 37.43 -5.32
N SER A 424 -30.56 38.13 -4.30
CA SER A 424 -31.22 39.43 -4.45
C SER A 424 -30.27 40.56 -4.85
N SER A 425 -28.95 40.39 -4.72
CA SER A 425 -27.97 41.41 -5.12
C SER A 425 -27.72 41.47 -6.64
N SER A 426 -27.96 40.36 -7.34
CA SER A 426 -27.75 40.21 -8.78
C SER A 426 -29.01 39.85 -9.57
N GLY A 427 -30.05 39.33 -8.91
CA GLY A 427 -31.29 38.87 -9.54
C GLY A 427 -31.18 37.48 -10.17
N ILE A 428 -30.18 36.68 -9.82
CA ILE A 428 -29.86 35.40 -10.47
C ILE A 428 -30.43 34.23 -9.66
N ILE A 429 -31.04 33.27 -10.38
CA ILE A 429 -31.60 32.05 -9.81
C ILE A 429 -30.69 30.86 -10.17
N ALA A 430 -30.39 30.03 -9.20
CA ALA A 430 -29.62 28.78 -9.36
C ALA A 430 -30.43 27.59 -8.83
N ALA A 431 -30.33 26.44 -9.48
CA ALA A 431 -31.05 25.24 -9.08
C ALA A 431 -30.27 23.95 -9.33
N PHE A 432 -30.50 22.92 -8.51
CA PHE A 432 -29.99 21.57 -8.73
C PHE A 432 -31.08 20.62 -9.20
N GLY A 433 -30.69 19.68 -10.06
CA GLY A 433 -31.59 18.64 -10.53
C GLY A 433 -30.89 17.41 -11.10
N ILE A 434 -31.69 16.43 -11.51
CA ILE A 434 -31.25 15.14 -12.03
C ILE A 434 -32.09 14.71 -13.24
N ASP A 435 -31.45 14.08 -14.22
CA ASP A 435 -32.11 13.29 -15.25
C ASP A 435 -31.46 11.90 -15.34
N LYS A 436 -32.29 10.85 -15.20
CA LYS A 436 -31.94 9.41 -15.19
C LYS A 436 -30.89 9.02 -14.15
N GLN A 437 -29.62 9.37 -14.37
CA GLN A 437 -28.46 9.12 -13.51
C GLN A 437 -27.39 10.24 -13.61
N THR A 438 -27.66 11.32 -14.32
CA THR A 438 -26.78 12.47 -14.50
C THR A 438 -27.36 13.66 -13.75
N SER A 439 -26.57 14.27 -12.87
CA SER A 439 -26.95 15.50 -12.15
C SER A 439 -26.64 16.73 -12.99
N TYR A 440 -27.45 17.77 -12.87
CA TYR A 440 -27.33 19.02 -13.61
C TYR A 440 -27.42 20.21 -12.67
N LEU A 441 -26.63 21.24 -12.95
CA LEU A 441 -26.81 22.56 -12.39
C LEU A 441 -27.53 23.45 -13.41
N GLY A 442 -28.54 24.18 -12.94
CA GLY A 442 -29.30 25.16 -13.70
C GLY A 442 -28.98 26.58 -13.25
N LEU A 443 -28.75 27.50 -14.20
CA LEU A 443 -28.57 28.94 -13.95
C LEU A 443 -29.54 29.74 -14.83
N LEU A 444 -30.19 30.74 -14.23
CA LEU A 444 -31.08 31.68 -14.91
C LEU A 444 -30.75 33.11 -14.49
N HIS A 445 -30.06 33.84 -15.37
CA HIS A 445 -29.78 35.27 -15.21
C HIS A 445 -31.04 36.10 -15.52
N PRO A 446 -31.25 37.26 -14.87
CA PRO A 446 -32.51 38.02 -15.00
C PRO A 446 -32.79 38.53 -16.42
N ASN A 447 -31.73 38.77 -17.21
CA ASN A 447 -31.79 39.23 -18.59
C ASN A 447 -32.02 38.11 -19.62
N ASP A 448 -31.85 36.84 -19.23
CA ASP A 448 -32.02 35.70 -20.14
C ASP A 448 -33.50 35.30 -20.19
N SER A 449 -34.02 34.99 -21.38
CA SER A 449 -35.47 35.04 -21.62
C SER A 449 -36.07 33.82 -22.33
N ILE A 450 -35.28 32.77 -22.59
CA ILE A 450 -35.71 31.63 -23.42
C ILE A 450 -35.63 30.30 -22.67
N ASN A 451 -34.47 29.95 -22.10
CA ASN A 451 -34.24 28.67 -21.42
C ASN A 451 -33.54 28.86 -20.07
N LEU A 452 -33.70 27.88 -19.17
CA LEU A 452 -32.77 27.66 -18.07
C LEU A 452 -31.45 27.17 -18.67
N GLN A 453 -30.33 27.82 -18.39
CA GLN A 453 -29.04 27.31 -18.85
C GLN A 453 -28.65 26.10 -17.98
N THR A 454 -28.16 25.02 -18.58
CA THR A 454 -27.84 23.78 -17.85
C THR A 454 -26.48 23.20 -18.23
N GLN A 455 -25.77 22.65 -17.24
CA GLN A 455 -24.55 21.86 -17.42
C GLN A 455 -24.62 20.58 -16.59
N GLU A 456 -24.07 19.48 -17.12
CA GLU A 456 -23.78 18.26 -16.35
C GLU A 456 -22.85 18.59 -15.17
N TYR A 457 -23.29 18.30 -13.94
CA TYR A 457 -22.52 18.62 -12.75
C TYR A 457 -21.34 17.65 -12.59
N PRO A 458 -20.09 18.14 -12.47
CA PRO A 458 -18.89 17.34 -12.71
C PRO A 458 -18.33 16.52 -11.52
N ASP A 459 -18.91 16.60 -10.32
CA ASP A 459 -18.65 15.65 -9.22
C ASP A 459 -19.92 14.85 -8.91
N ARG A 460 -19.81 13.76 -8.16
CA ARG A 460 -20.95 12.83 -7.99
C ARG A 460 -21.85 13.25 -6.83
N TYR A 461 -23.16 13.02 -7.00
CA TYR A 461 -24.18 13.20 -5.96
C TYR A 461 -24.18 14.61 -5.31
N PRO A 462 -24.43 15.71 -6.07
CA PRO A 462 -24.66 17.03 -5.48
C PRO A 462 -25.80 17.01 -4.43
N THR A 463 -25.71 17.88 -3.43
CA THR A 463 -26.57 17.83 -2.21
C THR A 463 -27.23 19.15 -1.82
N ASP A 464 -26.56 20.29 -1.96
CA ASP A 464 -27.14 21.62 -1.67
C ASP A 464 -26.35 22.74 -2.35
N LEU A 465 -26.90 23.95 -2.40
CA LEU A 465 -26.28 25.16 -2.93
C LEU A 465 -26.59 26.39 -2.05
N ASP A 466 -25.75 27.43 -2.05
CA ASP A 466 -26.02 28.66 -1.28
C ASP A 466 -25.32 29.90 -1.88
N PHE A 467 -25.92 31.09 -1.81
CA PHE A 467 -25.32 32.32 -2.36
C PHE A 467 -24.58 33.13 -1.29
N ARG A 468 -23.47 33.78 -1.67
CA ARG A 468 -22.70 34.64 -0.77
C ARG A 468 -23.39 35.99 -0.59
N ILE A 469 -24.03 36.16 0.56
CA ILE A 469 -24.64 37.43 0.98
C ILE A 469 -23.59 38.55 0.97
N ARG A 470 -23.92 39.67 0.31
CA ARG A 470 -23.06 40.86 0.21
C ARG A 470 -23.61 42.02 1.04
N THR A 471 -22.89 42.41 2.08
CA THR A 471 -23.16 43.67 2.79
C THR A 471 -22.75 44.86 1.91
N PRO A 472 -23.63 45.85 1.63
CA PRO A 472 -23.31 46.95 0.72
C PRO A 472 -22.34 47.96 1.35
N THR A 473 -21.04 47.77 1.08
CA THR A 473 -19.96 48.67 1.52
C THR A 473 -19.68 49.76 0.48
N SER A 474 -19.53 51.00 0.93
CA SER A 474 -19.60 52.21 0.10
C SER A 474 -18.30 52.60 -0.62
N THR A 475 -17.53 51.63 -1.12
CA THR A 475 -16.24 51.85 -1.78
C THR A 475 -16.37 51.89 -3.31
N LEU A 476 -16.47 53.10 -3.86
CA LEU A 476 -16.39 53.37 -5.30
C LEU A 476 -14.97 53.08 -5.85
N THR A 477 -14.81 52.00 -6.60
CA THR A 477 -13.58 51.67 -7.34
C THR A 477 -13.74 51.94 -8.84
N ASN A 478 -12.93 52.86 -9.39
CA ASN A 478 -12.90 53.16 -10.82
C ASN A 478 -12.17 52.03 -11.57
N GLY A 479 -12.89 51.04 -12.12
CA GLY A 479 -12.22 49.83 -12.62
C GLY A 479 -12.94 48.84 -13.54
N SER A 480 -14.03 49.18 -14.24
CA SER A 480 -14.53 48.45 -15.43
C SER A 480 -14.87 46.93 -15.34
N SER A 481 -14.75 46.25 -14.21
CA SER A 481 -15.19 44.85 -14.00
C SER A 481 -16.32 44.78 -12.97
N VAL A 482 -17.40 44.05 -13.28
CA VAL A 482 -18.49 43.79 -12.32
C VAL A 482 -17.96 42.86 -11.21
N PRO A 483 -18.21 43.15 -9.91
CA PRO A 483 -17.61 42.38 -8.82
C PRO A 483 -18.30 41.01 -8.63
N PRO A 484 -17.56 39.95 -8.25
CA PRO A 484 -17.96 38.55 -8.46
C PRO A 484 -19.11 38.02 -7.56
N VAL A 485 -20.16 37.42 -8.12
CA VAL A 485 -21.45 37.09 -7.43
C VAL A 485 -21.44 35.65 -6.89
N LEU A 486 -20.82 35.41 -5.72
CA LEU A 486 -20.40 34.05 -5.38
C LEU A 486 -21.54 33.05 -5.02
N LEU A 487 -21.48 31.82 -5.53
CA LEU A 487 -22.51 30.76 -5.40
C LEU A 487 -21.89 29.40 -4.99
N ALA A 488 -22.09 28.91 -3.78
CA ALA A 488 -21.55 27.63 -3.31
C ALA A 488 -22.41 26.41 -3.71
N THR A 489 -21.82 25.21 -3.86
CA THR A 489 -22.56 23.94 -4.08
C THR A 489 -21.87 22.69 -3.49
N CYS A 490 -22.51 21.89 -2.63
CA CYS A 490 -21.91 20.66 -2.05
C CYS A 490 -22.29 19.33 -2.76
N SER A 491 -21.61 18.22 -2.40
CA SER A 491 -21.92 16.85 -2.86
C SER A 491 -21.53 15.77 -1.84
N MET A 492 -22.18 14.58 -1.90
CA MET A 492 -21.86 13.44 -1.03
C MET A 492 -20.49 12.83 -1.28
N SER A 493 -19.88 13.00 -2.47
CA SER A 493 -18.49 12.54 -2.67
C SER A 493 -17.46 13.40 -1.91
N GLY A 494 -17.95 14.41 -1.17
CA GLY A 494 -17.30 15.18 -0.09
C GLY A 494 -17.17 16.68 -0.35
N ALA A 495 -18.11 17.24 -1.12
CA ALA A 495 -17.69 18.12 -2.20
C ALA A 495 -18.39 19.50 -2.29
N ALA A 496 -18.00 20.44 -1.43
CA ALA A 496 -18.28 21.90 -1.40
C ALA A 496 -17.51 22.83 -2.39
N ARG A 497 -18.20 23.31 -3.43
CA ARG A 497 -17.76 24.29 -4.44
C ARG A 497 -18.18 25.76 -4.10
N ILE A 498 -17.64 26.80 -4.80
CA ILE A 498 -17.86 28.28 -4.74
C ILE A 498 -17.75 28.98 -6.12
N TRP A 499 -18.81 29.32 -6.87
CA TRP A 499 -18.75 29.98 -8.20
C TRP A 499 -18.87 31.49 -8.07
N ASP A 500 -18.99 32.21 -9.20
CA ASP A 500 -19.92 33.33 -9.30
C ASP A 500 -21.23 32.86 -9.99
N ALA A 501 -22.07 33.76 -10.50
CA ALA A 501 -23.12 33.40 -11.45
C ALA A 501 -23.22 34.39 -12.65
N ASN A 502 -22.13 35.05 -13.08
CA ASN A 502 -22.15 36.06 -14.16
C ASN A 502 -21.69 35.59 -15.58
N GLU A 503 -21.10 34.42 -15.76
CA GLU A 503 -20.29 34.04 -16.96
C GLU A 503 -20.38 32.52 -17.30
N PRO A 504 -21.60 31.96 -17.36
CA PRO A 504 -22.02 30.60 -16.99
C PRO A 504 -21.03 29.40 -17.07
N PHE A 505 -20.90 28.69 -15.94
CA PHE A 505 -20.24 27.41 -15.68
C PHE A 505 -18.70 27.35 -15.72
N ARG A 506 -18.00 28.48 -15.62
CA ARG A 506 -16.52 28.61 -15.49
C ARG A 506 -16.07 28.31 -14.05
N ALA A 507 -14.86 27.76 -13.74
CA ALA A 507 -14.39 27.36 -12.36
C ALA A 507 -13.11 28.04 -11.76
N ILE A 508 -13.12 28.51 -10.48
CA ILE A 508 -12.00 29.10 -9.68
C ILE A 508 -11.33 28.05 -8.75
N LYS A 509 -11.86 27.80 -7.54
CA LYS A 509 -11.11 27.25 -6.38
C LYS A 509 -11.54 25.83 -5.98
N ARG A 510 -10.82 24.74 -6.26
CA ARG A 510 -11.22 23.38 -5.80
C ARG A 510 -10.89 23.18 -4.30
N LEU A 511 -11.79 23.53 -3.37
CA LEU A 511 -11.62 23.55 -1.91
C LEU A 511 -11.87 22.18 -1.22
N PRO A 512 -10.87 21.39 -0.78
CA PRO A 512 -11.12 20.13 -0.05
C PRO A 512 -11.74 20.35 1.34
N THR A 513 -12.64 19.46 1.73
CA THR A 513 -13.18 19.34 3.10
C THR A 513 -12.14 18.69 4.03
N THR A 514 -12.51 18.46 5.29
CA THR A 514 -11.66 17.86 6.32
C THR A 514 -11.75 16.34 6.29
N ASP A 515 -10.59 15.66 6.30
CA ASP A 515 -10.47 14.18 6.27
C ASP A 515 -11.36 13.57 5.17
N ASP A 516 -11.14 14.06 3.94
CA ASP A 516 -12.17 14.78 3.20
C ASP A 516 -13.53 14.04 3.13
N ALA A 517 -14.48 14.51 3.95
CA ALA A 517 -15.70 13.79 4.30
C ALA A 517 -16.95 14.29 3.56
N GLN A 518 -17.98 13.43 3.53
CA GLN A 518 -19.24 13.65 2.81
C GLN A 518 -19.92 14.96 3.23
N ALA A 519 -20.28 15.81 2.27
CA ALA A 519 -20.92 17.10 2.52
C ALA A 519 -22.40 17.07 2.10
N PHE A 520 -23.30 17.12 3.09
CA PHE A 520 -24.74 17.07 2.88
C PHE A 520 -25.37 18.47 2.82
N LYS A 521 -24.77 19.45 3.49
CA LYS A 521 -25.21 20.84 3.51
C LYS A 521 -24.04 21.82 3.41
N ILE A 522 -24.31 22.98 2.83
CA ILE A 522 -23.36 24.08 2.64
C ILE A 522 -24.06 25.41 2.94
N SER A 523 -23.37 26.34 3.62
CA SER A 523 -23.91 27.68 3.85
C SER A 523 -22.83 28.72 4.11
N PHE A 524 -23.01 29.92 3.53
CA PHE A 524 -22.22 31.10 3.87
C PHE A 524 -22.66 31.70 5.20
N SER A 525 -21.71 32.30 5.93
CA SER A 525 -22.04 33.11 7.10
C SER A 525 -22.81 34.37 6.69
N PRO A 526 -23.75 34.88 7.52
CA PRO A 526 -24.47 36.14 7.27
C PRO A 526 -23.57 37.38 7.08
N ASP A 527 -22.36 37.39 7.65
CA ASP A 527 -21.34 38.41 7.40
C ASP A 527 -20.60 38.23 6.06
N GLY A 528 -20.85 37.13 5.35
CA GLY A 528 -20.27 36.80 4.05
C GLY A 528 -18.77 36.50 4.08
N HIS A 529 -18.15 36.30 5.25
CA HIS A 529 -16.71 36.06 5.37
C HIS A 529 -16.34 34.57 5.34
N PHE A 530 -17.19 33.70 5.88
CA PHE A 530 -16.93 32.27 5.98
C PHE A 530 -17.90 31.43 5.14
N LEU A 531 -17.40 30.30 4.67
CA LEU A 531 -18.22 29.18 4.19
C LEU A 531 -18.13 28.05 5.20
N ALA A 532 -19.24 27.41 5.52
CA ALA A 532 -19.27 26.10 6.17
C ALA A 532 -19.83 25.04 5.22
N ALA A 533 -19.23 23.86 5.23
CA ALA A 533 -19.81 22.65 4.65
C ALA A 533 -19.74 21.51 5.68
N ALA A 534 -20.77 20.69 5.73
CA ALA A 534 -20.94 19.70 6.78
C ALA A 534 -21.68 18.45 6.32
N GLY A 535 -21.38 17.34 6.98
CA GLY A 535 -22.15 16.10 6.96
C GLY A 535 -21.99 15.36 8.29
N PRO A 536 -22.39 14.08 8.38
CA PRO A 536 -22.39 13.33 9.63
C PRO A 536 -21.02 13.26 10.32
N ASP A 537 -19.94 13.11 9.55
CA ASP A 537 -18.61 12.77 10.06
C ASP A 537 -17.67 13.97 10.29
N ALA A 538 -17.90 15.11 9.63
CA ALA A 538 -17.07 16.31 9.79
C ALA A 538 -17.79 17.62 9.44
N VAL A 539 -17.24 18.73 9.95
CA VAL A 539 -17.57 20.11 9.56
C VAL A 539 -16.29 20.81 9.14
N THR A 540 -16.32 21.49 7.99
CA THR A 540 -15.19 22.27 7.48
C THR A 540 -15.60 23.72 7.26
N VAL A 541 -14.75 24.66 7.68
CA VAL A 541 -14.97 26.10 7.54
C VAL A 541 -13.78 26.75 6.81
N TRP A 542 -14.04 27.59 5.81
CA TRP A 542 -13.03 28.33 5.03
C TRP A 542 -13.29 29.84 5.07
N ASP A 543 -12.21 30.64 5.10
CA ASP A 543 -12.22 32.05 4.66
C ASP A 543 -12.03 32.04 3.13
N VAL A 544 -13.12 32.25 2.40
CA VAL A 544 -13.20 32.04 0.94
C VAL A 544 -12.40 33.09 0.16
N GLU A 545 -12.21 34.28 0.73
CA GLU A 545 -11.37 35.31 0.10
C GLU A 545 -9.90 35.01 0.33
N ARG A 546 -9.50 34.79 1.59
CA ARG A 546 -8.07 34.70 1.95
C ARG A 546 -7.44 33.35 1.68
N ARG A 547 -8.13 32.23 1.88
CA ARG A 547 -7.50 30.89 1.89
C ARG A 547 -8.00 29.98 0.78
N GLU A 548 -7.24 28.91 0.53
CA GLU A 548 -7.69 27.71 -0.21
C GLU A 548 -7.73 26.47 0.69
N VAL A 549 -7.18 26.58 1.91
CA VAL A 549 -7.26 25.59 2.99
C VAL A 549 -8.31 26.01 4.03
N PRO A 550 -8.87 25.09 4.82
CA PRO A 550 -9.78 25.43 5.91
C PRO A 550 -9.15 26.40 6.92
N VAL A 551 -9.97 27.29 7.50
CA VAL A 551 -9.60 28.06 8.69
C VAL A 551 -9.88 27.28 9.97
N ALA A 552 -10.91 26.43 9.97
CA ALA A 552 -11.28 25.62 11.11
C ALA A 552 -11.96 24.30 10.69
N CYS A 553 -11.85 23.28 11.54
CA CYS A 553 -12.48 21.97 11.31
C CYS A 553 -13.03 21.34 12.60
N TRP A 554 -13.98 20.42 12.44
CA TRP A 554 -14.51 19.54 13.48
C TRP A 554 -14.68 18.12 12.90
N ARG A 555 -14.50 17.08 13.73
CA ARG A 555 -14.65 15.67 13.32
C ARG A 555 -15.48 14.89 14.34
N ALA A 556 -16.38 14.04 13.86
CA ALA A 556 -17.18 13.14 14.70
C ALA A 556 -16.32 12.10 15.44
N LYS A 557 -15.25 11.61 14.78
CA LYS A 557 -14.38 10.53 15.30
C LYS A 557 -13.63 10.89 16.58
N ASP A 558 -13.50 12.19 16.88
CA ASP A 558 -12.81 12.69 18.07
C ASP A 558 -13.73 12.70 19.31
N TRP A 559 -14.99 12.24 19.16
CA TRP A 559 -16.02 12.16 20.20
C TRP A 559 -16.63 10.76 20.34
N ALA A 560 -17.12 10.44 21.54
CA ALA A 560 -17.84 9.20 21.80
C ALA A 560 -19.28 9.24 21.26
N SER A 561 -19.85 8.08 20.91
CA SER A 561 -21.17 8.00 20.25
C SER A 561 -22.38 8.35 21.12
N ASP A 562 -22.20 8.44 22.45
CA ASP A 562 -23.18 9.04 23.37
C ASP A 562 -23.24 10.57 23.25
N LYS A 563 -22.19 11.21 22.70
CA LYS A 563 -22.12 12.64 22.37
C LYS A 563 -22.58 12.92 20.95
N TRP A 564 -21.95 12.31 19.95
CA TRP A 564 -22.39 12.37 18.55
C TRP A 564 -22.18 11.02 17.85
N ASN A 565 -23.24 10.50 17.23
CA ASN A 565 -23.21 9.30 16.42
C ASN A 565 -23.56 9.67 14.97
N PRO A 566 -22.63 9.53 14.00
CA PRO A 566 -22.92 9.77 12.58
C PRO A 566 -23.83 8.68 11.99
N GLY A 567 -23.83 7.47 12.55
CA GLY A 567 -24.71 6.38 12.16
C GLY A 567 -26.11 6.46 12.79
N VAL A 568 -26.78 7.60 12.65
CA VAL A 568 -28.20 7.80 13.02
C VAL A 568 -28.97 8.22 11.78
N ASP A 569 -29.98 7.45 11.40
CA ASP A 569 -30.89 7.81 10.32
C ASP A 569 -31.70 9.06 10.71
N GLY A 570 -31.72 10.06 9.83
CA GLY A 570 -32.45 11.32 10.01
C GLY A 570 -32.03 12.36 8.97
N GLU A 571 -32.78 13.47 8.88
CA GLU A 571 -32.36 14.60 8.05
C GLU A 571 -31.15 15.32 8.67
N PHE A 572 -30.33 15.94 7.82
CA PHE A 572 -29.14 16.69 8.22
C PHE A 572 -29.34 18.18 7.96
N SER A 573 -29.19 19.01 9.00
CA SER A 573 -29.32 20.46 8.91
C SER A 573 -28.01 21.18 9.28
N LEU A 574 -27.81 22.35 8.67
CA LEU A 574 -26.69 23.26 8.89
C LEU A 574 -27.23 24.69 8.93
N GLY A 575 -26.76 25.53 9.84
CA GLY A 575 -27.18 26.94 9.89
C GLY A 575 -26.32 27.84 10.77
N TRP A 576 -26.13 29.08 10.33
CA TRP A 576 -25.40 30.12 11.05
C TRP A 576 -26.32 31.02 11.90
N ASP A 577 -25.84 31.42 13.08
CA ASP A 577 -26.44 32.48 13.92
C ASP A 577 -26.33 33.84 13.18
N PRO A 578 -27.31 34.77 13.26
CA PRO A 578 -27.36 35.95 12.39
C PRO A 578 -26.17 36.92 12.47
N ASP A 579 -25.41 36.92 13.58
CA ASP A 579 -24.20 37.73 13.73
C ASP A 579 -22.91 36.99 13.30
N SER A 580 -23.06 35.80 12.71
CA SER A 580 -21.98 34.89 12.30
C SER A 580 -21.07 34.42 13.44
N SER A 581 -21.49 34.57 14.72
CA SER A 581 -20.70 34.15 15.89
C SER A 581 -20.77 32.65 16.19
N ARG A 582 -21.79 31.95 15.67
CA ARG A 582 -22.06 30.54 15.95
C ARG A 582 -22.57 29.79 14.73
N LEU A 583 -22.30 28.49 14.69
CA LEU A 583 -22.74 27.55 13.65
C LEU A 583 -23.40 26.33 14.31
N SER A 584 -24.57 25.91 13.84
CA SER A 584 -25.26 24.71 14.32
C SER A 584 -25.29 23.61 13.27
N ILE A 585 -25.20 22.35 13.72
CA ILE A 585 -25.57 21.17 12.93
C ILE A 585 -26.58 20.29 13.69
N ALA A 586 -27.45 19.60 12.95
CA ALA A 586 -28.32 18.57 13.51
C ALA A 586 -28.34 17.30 12.64
N LEU A 587 -28.49 16.15 13.31
CA LEU A 587 -28.64 14.83 12.69
C LEU A 587 -29.48 13.92 13.60
N GLY A 588 -30.69 13.59 13.18
CA GLY A 588 -31.60 12.75 13.96
C GLY A 588 -31.99 13.42 15.29
N ASN A 589 -31.74 12.79 16.44
CA ASN A 589 -32.07 13.38 17.75
C ASN A 589 -30.92 14.18 18.40
N GLN A 590 -30.01 14.72 17.58
CA GLN A 590 -28.73 15.30 18.01
C GLN A 590 -28.56 16.71 17.42
N VAL A 591 -28.17 17.68 18.24
CA VAL A 591 -27.86 19.06 17.81
C VAL A 591 -26.59 19.56 18.48
N LEU A 592 -25.66 20.11 17.70
CA LEU A 592 -24.41 20.71 18.17
C LEU A 592 -24.35 22.19 17.77
N VAL A 593 -23.64 22.99 18.57
CA VAL A 593 -23.32 24.39 18.25
C VAL A 593 -21.84 24.67 18.48
N PHE A 594 -21.19 25.29 17.49
CA PHE A 594 -19.79 25.71 17.51
C PHE A 594 -19.69 27.23 17.62
N HIS A 595 -18.63 27.73 18.27
CA HIS A 595 -18.32 29.16 18.34
C HIS A 595 -17.27 29.55 17.30
N SER A 596 -17.53 30.62 16.52
CA SER A 596 -16.63 31.07 15.44
C SER A 596 -15.55 32.07 15.90
N GLN A 597 -15.45 32.35 17.21
CA GLN A 597 -14.47 33.32 17.72
C GLN A 597 -13.02 32.87 17.45
N GLN A 598 -12.73 31.57 17.52
CA GLN A 598 -11.41 31.03 17.15
C GLN A 598 -11.06 31.30 15.67
N CYS A 599 -12.05 31.30 14.77
CA CYS A 599 -11.86 31.67 13.35
C CYS A 599 -11.51 33.17 13.16
N LYS A 600 -11.67 34.01 14.19
CA LYS A 600 -11.35 35.46 14.16
C LYS A 600 -10.10 35.82 14.99
N ALA A 601 -9.48 34.86 15.69
CA ALA A 601 -8.53 35.08 16.80
C ALA A 601 -7.04 35.34 16.42
N HIS A 602 -6.75 35.89 15.23
CA HIS A 602 -5.37 36.24 14.81
C HIS A 602 -5.18 37.69 14.32
N HIS A 603 -6.15 38.59 14.56
CA HIS A 603 -6.03 40.03 14.27
C HIS A 603 -5.93 40.90 15.53
N LEU A 604 -4.73 41.40 15.85
CA LEU A 604 -4.54 42.52 16.78
C LEU A 604 -3.30 43.35 16.42
N GLN A 605 -3.36 44.66 16.71
CA GLN A 605 -2.63 45.69 15.97
C GLN A 605 -1.20 45.98 16.44
N ILE A 606 -0.36 46.41 15.49
CA ILE A 606 0.92 47.07 15.74
C ILE A 606 0.68 48.42 16.44
N ALA A 607 1.39 48.68 17.54
CA ALA A 607 1.53 49.99 18.17
C ALA A 607 3.01 50.38 18.24
N ILE A 608 3.31 51.69 18.17
CA ILE A 608 4.64 52.22 17.83
C ILE A 608 5.20 53.07 18.99
N VAL A 609 6.49 53.43 18.89
CA VAL A 609 7.25 54.47 19.63
C VAL A 609 7.71 54.11 21.07
N PRO A 610 8.84 54.67 21.58
CA PRO A 610 10.08 53.88 21.65
C PRO A 610 10.83 54.00 23.00
N LEU A 611 12.05 53.44 23.07
CA LEU A 611 13.23 54.17 23.60
C LEU A 611 14.56 53.45 23.28
N LEU A 612 15.50 54.19 22.67
CA LEU A 612 16.94 53.98 22.87
C LEU A 612 17.26 54.42 24.33
N GLU A 613 18.35 54.11 25.00
CA GLU A 613 19.72 53.85 24.56
C GLU A 613 20.51 53.33 25.79
N GLN A 614 21.57 52.51 25.62
CA GLN A 614 22.93 52.74 26.17
C GLN A 614 23.83 51.49 26.40
N TYR A 615 25.12 51.74 26.14
CA TYR A 615 26.34 50.98 26.45
C TYR A 615 26.63 49.65 25.75
N ALA A 616 27.91 49.50 25.43
CA ALA A 616 28.52 48.47 24.58
C ALA A 616 30.00 48.28 24.97
N TRP A 617 30.72 47.44 24.22
CA TRP A 617 32.17 47.09 24.33
C TRP A 617 32.52 46.13 25.50
N LYS A 618 33.49 45.21 25.43
CA LYS A 618 34.35 44.63 24.35
C LYS A 618 35.07 43.38 24.93
N SER A 619 35.71 42.45 24.21
CA SER A 619 35.58 41.85 22.86
C SER A 619 36.73 40.84 22.65
N SER A 620 36.67 40.00 21.59
CA SER A 620 37.78 39.20 21.00
C SER A 620 38.44 38.13 21.93
N SER A 621 38.98 36.99 21.47
CA SER A 621 39.21 36.38 20.15
C SER A 621 39.71 34.93 20.37
N HIS A 622 39.54 33.92 19.51
CA HIS A 622 38.76 33.72 18.26
C HIS A 622 38.52 32.20 18.07
N PHE A 623 37.50 31.83 17.29
CA PHE A 623 37.43 30.57 16.52
C PHE A 623 36.79 30.87 15.15
N SER A 624 36.99 30.02 14.13
CA SER A 624 36.64 30.33 12.73
C SER A 624 35.57 29.40 12.13
N THR A 625 34.95 29.89 11.05
CA THR A 625 33.67 29.47 10.48
C THR A 625 33.73 28.33 9.45
N MET A 626 32.65 27.54 9.34
CA MET A 626 31.82 27.48 8.12
C MET A 626 30.52 26.67 8.35
N SER A 627 29.37 27.27 8.01
CA SER A 627 28.11 26.61 7.63
C SER A 627 27.49 27.42 6.48
N ALA A 628 26.61 26.83 5.66
CA ALA A 628 26.29 27.34 4.33
C ALA A 628 24.83 27.15 3.87
N ILE A 629 23.86 27.65 4.64
CA ILE A 629 22.56 28.05 4.08
C ILE A 629 22.72 29.45 3.45
N PRO A 630 22.52 29.63 2.13
CA PRO A 630 22.45 30.96 1.54
C PRO A 630 21.09 31.62 1.83
N ASN A 631 21.12 32.92 2.15
CA ASN A 631 19.96 33.82 2.34
C ASN A 631 19.22 33.74 3.70
N LEU A 632 19.93 34.00 4.80
CA LEU A 632 19.33 34.55 6.03
C LEU A 632 19.89 35.96 6.31
N PRO A 633 19.05 36.98 6.55
CA PRO A 633 19.50 38.28 7.07
C PRO A 633 20.13 38.13 8.47
N THR A 634 21.15 38.94 8.76
CA THR A 634 21.90 38.87 10.01
C THR A 634 21.20 39.59 11.16
N ASP A 635 20.33 38.89 11.90
CA ASP A 635 20.06 39.18 13.32
C ASP A 635 19.39 37.97 14.00
N THR A 636 20.12 37.22 14.83
CA THR A 636 19.57 36.10 15.62
C THR A 636 20.38 35.88 16.91
N PRO A 637 19.97 36.48 18.04
CA PRO A 637 20.58 36.21 19.34
C PRO A 637 20.20 34.80 19.84
N GLY A 638 21.18 33.93 20.04
CA GLY A 638 20.95 32.61 20.63
C GLY A 638 20.54 32.71 22.11
N ILE A 639 19.39 32.11 22.46
CA ILE A 639 18.91 32.08 23.85
C ILE A 639 19.63 30.95 24.60
N HIS A 640 20.60 31.31 25.44
CA HIS A 640 21.12 30.37 26.45
C HIS A 640 20.04 30.05 27.47
N ALA A 641 19.71 28.77 27.60
CA ALA A 641 18.82 28.29 28.66
C ALA A 641 19.42 28.58 30.04
N ASN A 642 18.60 29.08 30.97
CA ASN A 642 18.98 29.24 32.36
C ASN A 642 17.89 28.61 33.26
N SER A 643 18.26 27.55 33.96
CA SER A 643 17.35 26.71 34.73
C SER A 643 17.19 27.18 36.18
N SER A 644 15.96 27.34 36.68
CA SER A 644 15.70 27.29 38.12
C SER A 644 14.23 27.01 38.48
N THR A 645 13.88 25.74 38.65
CA THR A 645 12.76 25.32 39.52
C THR A 645 13.22 24.15 40.39
N ASN A 646 12.93 24.22 41.70
CA ASN A 646 13.49 23.32 42.70
C ASN A 646 12.62 22.08 42.98
N GLY A 647 13.30 20.98 43.35
CA GLY A 647 12.90 20.25 44.56
C GLY A 647 11.67 19.35 44.48
N GLY A 648 11.53 18.52 43.45
CA GLY A 648 10.53 17.45 43.41
C GLY A 648 11.07 16.18 42.77
N THR A 649 11.58 15.22 43.56
CA THR A 649 12.09 13.93 43.07
C THR A 649 10.96 12.95 42.72
N LYS A 650 10.15 13.31 41.72
CA LYS A 650 9.52 12.33 40.83
C LYS A 650 10.57 11.95 39.77
N THR A 651 10.71 10.66 39.48
CA THR A 651 11.57 10.19 38.38
C THR A 651 10.97 10.65 37.05
N SER A 652 11.50 11.75 36.50
CA SER A 652 11.04 12.29 35.24
C SER A 652 11.33 11.33 34.09
N PHE A 653 10.29 11.07 33.29
CA PHE A 653 10.45 10.39 32.01
C PHE A 653 11.35 11.24 31.10
N LYS A 654 12.42 10.65 30.56
CA LYS A 654 13.35 11.33 29.66
C LYS A 654 13.14 10.86 28.23
N LEU A 655 13.03 11.82 27.32
CA LEU A 655 13.18 11.56 25.89
C LEU A 655 14.60 11.08 25.60
N ASN A 656 14.77 10.33 24.52
CA ASN A 656 16.07 9.96 23.99
C ASN A 656 16.53 11.08 23.05
N ASP A 657 17.66 11.73 23.34
CA ASP A 657 18.07 12.98 22.67
C ASP A 657 18.74 12.74 21.31
N THR A 658 17.95 12.17 20.39
CA THR A 658 18.31 11.80 19.02
C THR A 658 17.08 11.91 18.11
N PRO A 659 17.20 12.13 16.80
CA PRO A 659 16.06 12.09 15.87
C PRO A 659 15.31 10.73 15.82
N VAL A 660 14.10 10.69 15.26
CA VAL A 660 13.23 9.49 15.18
C VAL A 660 13.78 8.32 14.33
N GLU A 661 14.72 8.58 13.43
CA GLU A 661 15.55 7.55 12.79
C GLU A 661 16.99 7.70 13.32
N ASN A 662 17.14 7.54 14.65
CA ASN A 662 18.42 7.67 15.36
C ASN A 662 19.53 6.71 14.90
N LEU A 663 19.15 5.62 14.22
CA LEU A 663 20.03 4.66 13.55
C LEU A 663 21.23 4.29 14.45
N ARG A 664 20.95 3.80 15.67
CA ARG A 664 21.95 3.44 16.69
C ARG A 664 23.14 2.68 16.06
N PRO A 665 24.41 3.00 16.38
CA PRO A 665 25.54 2.22 15.90
C PRO A 665 25.38 0.74 16.27
N LEU A 666 25.39 -0.14 15.26
CA LEU A 666 25.39 -1.59 15.42
C LEU A 666 26.60 -2.19 14.74
N LYS A 667 27.16 -3.26 15.32
CA LYS A 667 28.08 -4.14 14.61
C LYS A 667 27.41 -5.48 14.28
N VAL A 668 27.58 -5.93 13.04
CA VAL A 668 27.07 -7.21 12.52
C VAL A 668 28.25 -8.05 12.04
N ILE A 669 28.39 -9.26 12.60
CA ILE A 669 29.34 -10.27 12.11
C ILE A 669 28.58 -11.33 11.30
N ILE A 670 29.06 -11.62 10.08
CA ILE A 670 28.58 -12.71 9.23
C ILE A 670 29.63 -13.83 9.21
N ILE A 671 29.17 -15.08 9.34
CA ILE A 671 30.01 -16.29 9.22
C ILE A 671 29.78 -16.95 7.85
N GLY A 672 30.76 -16.84 6.95
CA GLY A 672 30.78 -17.46 5.62
C GLY A 672 30.35 -16.55 4.47
N ALA A 673 30.96 -16.75 3.29
CA ALA A 673 30.80 -15.97 2.06
C ALA A 673 30.29 -16.83 0.87
N GLY A 674 29.26 -17.65 1.13
CA GLY A 674 28.42 -18.24 0.08
C GLY A 674 27.25 -17.33 -0.31
N TYR A 675 26.26 -17.88 -1.03
CA TYR A 675 25.01 -17.21 -1.41
C TYR A 675 24.38 -16.38 -0.28
N SER A 676 24.28 -16.97 0.92
CA SER A 676 23.70 -16.33 2.10
C SER A 676 24.50 -15.12 2.59
N GLY A 677 25.83 -15.26 2.71
CA GLY A 677 26.70 -14.19 3.20
C GLY A 677 26.78 -13.02 2.22
N ILE A 678 26.98 -13.32 0.94
CA ILE A 678 27.00 -12.31 -0.13
C ILE A 678 25.66 -11.55 -0.19
N TYR A 679 24.51 -12.23 -0.02
CA TYR A 679 23.20 -11.57 0.02
C TYR A 679 23.10 -10.54 1.15
N CYS A 680 23.44 -10.91 2.38
CA CYS A 680 23.45 -9.98 3.51
C CYS A 680 24.48 -8.86 3.33
N GLY A 681 25.65 -9.17 2.76
CA GLY A 681 26.68 -8.21 2.37
C GLY A 681 26.22 -7.12 1.39
N ILE A 682 25.15 -7.38 0.65
CA ILE A 682 24.50 -6.42 -0.26
C ILE A 682 23.33 -5.72 0.45
N ARG A 683 22.38 -6.48 1.03
CA ARG A 683 21.13 -5.91 1.57
C ARG A 683 21.29 -5.10 2.85
N ILE A 684 22.25 -5.44 3.72
CA ILE A 684 22.51 -4.68 4.95
C ILE A 684 22.93 -3.24 4.62
N PRO A 685 23.99 -2.98 3.83
CA PRO A 685 24.38 -1.61 3.50
C PRO A 685 23.42 -0.92 2.50
N GLU A 686 22.65 -1.67 1.70
CA GLU A 686 21.59 -1.09 0.87
C GLU A 686 20.47 -0.48 1.73
N LYS A 687 19.94 -1.24 2.70
CA LYS A 687 18.70 -0.91 3.42
C LYS A 687 18.90 -0.31 4.81
N LEU A 688 20.08 -0.48 5.41
CA LEU A 688 20.43 0.02 6.76
C LEU A 688 21.58 1.04 6.68
N ARG A 689 21.73 1.84 7.74
CA ARG A 689 22.78 2.87 7.87
C ARG A 689 23.39 2.76 9.27
N ASN A 690 24.60 3.30 9.46
CA ASN A 690 25.32 3.22 10.74
C ASN A 690 25.51 1.77 11.27
N VAL A 691 25.81 0.85 10.36
CA VAL A 691 26.12 -0.56 10.66
C VAL A 691 27.55 -0.86 10.27
N GLU A 692 28.40 -1.23 11.23
CA GLU A 692 29.69 -1.86 10.93
C GLU A 692 29.44 -3.32 10.53
N LEU A 693 29.90 -3.70 9.34
CA LEU A 693 29.68 -5.03 8.77
C LEU A 693 31.00 -5.72 8.46
N VAL A 694 31.16 -6.95 8.93
CA VAL A 694 32.31 -7.81 8.58
C VAL A 694 31.86 -9.24 8.34
N MET A 695 32.44 -9.88 7.33
CA MET A 695 32.19 -11.28 7.00
C MET A 695 33.49 -12.08 7.14
N TYR A 696 33.48 -13.12 7.97
CA TYR A 696 34.63 -14.02 8.16
C TYR A 696 34.40 -15.32 7.37
N GLU A 697 35.31 -15.62 6.44
CA GLU A 697 35.27 -16.82 5.59
C GLU A 697 36.59 -17.59 5.71
N LYS A 698 36.52 -18.86 6.11
CA LYS A 698 37.69 -19.75 6.28
C LYS A 698 38.39 -20.05 4.95
N ASN A 699 37.67 -20.01 3.84
CA ASN A 699 38.19 -20.33 2.51
C ASN A 699 39.06 -19.21 1.93
N ALA A 700 39.88 -19.55 0.94
CA ALA A 700 40.77 -18.62 0.25
C ALA A 700 40.08 -17.81 -0.87
N GLY A 701 38.76 -17.94 -1.01
CA GLY A 701 37.93 -17.23 -1.98
C GLY A 701 36.44 -17.45 -1.69
N VAL A 702 35.58 -16.74 -2.42
CA VAL A 702 34.12 -16.70 -2.19
C VAL A 702 33.36 -17.78 -2.96
N GLY A 703 32.18 -18.17 -2.46
CA GLY A 703 31.28 -19.13 -3.11
C GLY A 703 30.69 -20.21 -2.19
N GLY A 704 31.23 -20.39 -0.98
CA GLY A 704 30.77 -21.40 -0.02
C GLY A 704 30.83 -22.82 -0.59
N THR A 705 29.69 -23.50 -0.71
CA THR A 705 29.58 -24.83 -1.36
C THR A 705 30.19 -24.84 -2.77
N TRP A 706 30.06 -23.73 -3.52
CA TRP A 706 30.63 -23.56 -4.87
C TRP A 706 32.11 -23.17 -4.88
N TRP A 707 32.70 -22.88 -3.71
CA TRP A 707 34.14 -22.85 -3.53
C TRP A 707 34.70 -24.25 -3.20
N GLU A 708 34.08 -24.95 -2.24
CA GLU A 708 34.61 -26.21 -1.70
C GLU A 708 34.46 -27.42 -2.64
N ASN A 709 33.36 -27.50 -3.40
CA ASN A 709 33.10 -28.66 -4.25
C ASN A 709 33.77 -28.48 -5.62
N ARG A 710 34.77 -29.33 -5.89
CA ARG A 710 35.64 -29.28 -7.08
C ARG A 710 35.70 -30.59 -7.86
N TYR A 711 34.80 -31.53 -7.57
CA TYR A 711 34.79 -32.85 -8.19
C TYR A 711 34.38 -32.83 -9.67
N LEU A 712 34.89 -33.81 -10.42
CA LEU A 712 34.60 -33.94 -11.86
C LEU A 712 33.09 -34.11 -12.09
N GLY A 713 32.52 -33.23 -12.91
CA GLY A 713 31.08 -33.18 -13.20
C GLY A 713 30.23 -32.36 -12.21
N CYS A 714 30.83 -31.68 -11.23
CA CYS A 714 30.08 -30.87 -10.26
C CYS A 714 29.29 -29.75 -10.95
N ALA A 715 27.97 -29.79 -10.83
CA ALA A 715 27.01 -28.84 -11.40
C ALA A 715 25.77 -28.70 -10.51
N CYS A 716 24.94 -27.67 -10.72
CA CYS A 716 23.66 -27.56 -10.02
C CYS A 716 22.66 -28.62 -10.49
N ASP A 717 21.75 -29.04 -9.60
CA ASP A 717 20.61 -29.91 -9.89
C ASP A 717 19.32 -29.12 -10.21
N VAL A 718 19.38 -27.79 -10.16
CA VAL A 718 18.30 -26.84 -10.48
C VAL A 718 18.71 -26.00 -11.71
N PRO A 719 17.79 -25.62 -12.61
CA PRO A 719 18.08 -24.73 -13.72
C PRO A 719 18.79 -23.42 -13.33
N SER A 720 19.94 -23.10 -13.95
CA SER A 720 20.79 -21.93 -13.66
C SER A 720 20.03 -20.60 -13.70
N HIS A 721 19.01 -20.51 -14.55
CA HIS A 721 18.17 -19.32 -14.70
C HIS A 721 17.21 -19.07 -13.51
N SER A 722 16.97 -20.10 -12.68
CA SER A 722 16.34 -20.00 -11.35
C SER A 722 17.39 -19.97 -10.23
N TYR A 723 18.45 -20.79 -10.34
CA TYR A 723 19.54 -20.90 -9.36
C TYR A 723 20.55 -19.74 -9.43
N GLN A 724 20.03 -18.53 -9.25
CA GLN A 724 20.73 -17.25 -9.21
C GLN A 724 19.96 -16.27 -8.31
N TYR A 725 20.50 -15.08 -8.07
CA TYR A 725 19.74 -14.02 -7.40
C TYR A 725 18.63 -13.49 -8.31
N SER A 726 17.47 -13.14 -7.75
CA SER A 726 16.36 -12.63 -8.55
C SER A 726 16.67 -11.24 -9.11
N PHE A 727 17.46 -10.45 -8.37
CA PHE A 727 17.86 -9.08 -8.68
C PHE A 727 19.14 -8.94 -9.53
N ASP A 728 19.92 -10.01 -9.70
CA ASP A 728 21.12 -10.01 -10.53
C ASP A 728 21.15 -11.23 -11.48
N PRO A 729 20.26 -11.26 -12.50
CA PRO A 729 20.24 -12.35 -13.47
C PRO A 729 21.51 -12.35 -14.33
N ASN A 730 22.10 -13.53 -14.48
CA ASN A 730 23.07 -13.81 -15.51
C ASN A 730 22.32 -14.31 -16.77
N PRO A 731 22.39 -13.61 -17.91
CA PRO A 731 21.86 -14.12 -19.18
C PRO A 731 22.80 -15.13 -19.85
N ASP A 732 24.09 -15.10 -19.50
CA ASP A 732 25.17 -15.74 -20.24
C ASP A 732 25.52 -17.14 -19.70
N TRP A 733 24.54 -17.86 -19.14
CA TRP A 733 24.78 -19.22 -18.63
C TRP A 733 25.11 -20.19 -19.78
N SER A 734 26.21 -20.94 -19.65
CA SER A 734 26.63 -21.92 -20.66
C SER A 734 25.71 -23.14 -20.78
N ALA A 735 25.00 -23.46 -19.69
CA ALA A 735 24.14 -24.63 -19.58
C ALA A 735 22.95 -24.38 -18.64
N LEU A 736 21.86 -25.12 -18.85
CA LEU A 736 20.71 -25.13 -17.95
C LEU A 736 21.10 -25.74 -16.58
N TYR A 737 22.06 -26.67 -16.53
CA TYR A 737 22.75 -27.04 -15.28
C TYR A 737 24.20 -26.54 -15.34
N ALA A 738 24.43 -25.31 -14.86
CA ALA A 738 25.75 -24.68 -14.89
C ALA A 738 26.77 -25.46 -14.03
N PRO A 739 28.02 -25.63 -14.51
CA PRO A 739 29.12 -26.17 -13.72
C PRO A 739 29.43 -25.34 -12.47
N ALA A 740 29.94 -25.98 -11.42
CA ALA A 740 30.25 -25.35 -10.14
C ALA A 740 31.18 -24.14 -10.24
N ALA A 741 32.16 -24.16 -11.15
CA ALA A 741 33.07 -23.06 -11.39
C ALA A 741 32.38 -21.83 -12.02
N GLU A 742 31.38 -22.03 -12.87
CA GLU A 742 30.60 -20.93 -13.49
C GLU A 742 29.71 -20.24 -12.44
N ILE A 743 29.11 -21.03 -11.54
CA ILE A 743 28.32 -20.53 -10.40
C ILE A 743 29.21 -19.79 -9.39
N GLN A 744 30.43 -20.27 -9.14
CA GLN A 744 31.40 -19.56 -8.30
C GLN A 744 31.84 -18.23 -8.93
N ALA A 745 32.14 -18.22 -10.22
CA ALA A 745 32.49 -16.99 -10.95
C ALA A 745 31.31 -15.99 -11.02
N TYR A 746 30.07 -16.48 -11.08
CA TYR A 746 28.87 -15.65 -10.91
C TYR A 746 28.81 -15.01 -9.52
N LEU A 747 28.96 -15.80 -8.45
CA LEU A 747 28.94 -15.28 -7.07
C LEU A 747 30.05 -14.27 -6.80
N GLU A 748 31.26 -14.52 -7.30
CA GLU A 748 32.39 -13.60 -7.17
C GLU A 748 32.16 -12.30 -7.96
N ARG A 749 31.58 -12.40 -9.17
CA ARG A 749 31.19 -11.24 -9.97
C ARG A 749 30.12 -10.40 -9.28
N VAL A 750 29.09 -11.03 -8.69
CA VAL A 750 28.02 -10.34 -7.96
C VAL A 750 28.58 -9.67 -6.69
N ALA A 751 29.42 -10.36 -5.93
CA ALA A 751 30.05 -9.80 -4.72
C ALA A 751 30.86 -8.53 -5.03
N LYS A 752 31.64 -8.55 -6.12
CA LYS A 752 32.41 -7.38 -6.60
C LYS A 752 31.50 -6.27 -7.16
N LYS A 753 30.53 -6.62 -8.01
CA LYS A 753 29.58 -5.68 -8.65
C LYS A 753 28.82 -4.83 -7.64
N HIS A 754 28.43 -5.42 -6.51
CA HIS A 754 27.72 -4.73 -5.42
C HIS A 754 28.63 -4.30 -4.26
N SER A 755 29.96 -4.41 -4.42
CA SER A 755 30.96 -4.07 -3.38
C SER A 755 30.72 -4.75 -2.03
N ALA A 756 30.20 -5.97 -2.02
CA ALA A 756 30.05 -6.79 -0.82
C ALA A 756 31.38 -7.43 -0.40
N ASP A 757 32.30 -7.62 -1.36
CA ASP A 757 33.64 -8.16 -1.17
C ASP A 757 34.51 -7.33 -0.20
N ARG A 758 34.32 -6.01 -0.15
CA ARG A 758 35.02 -5.11 0.80
C ARG A 758 34.83 -5.47 2.29
N PHE A 759 33.78 -6.23 2.62
CA PHE A 759 33.51 -6.68 3.99
C PHE A 759 34.09 -8.08 4.28
N ILE A 760 34.62 -8.79 3.27
CA ILE A 760 35.01 -10.20 3.38
C ILE A 760 36.47 -10.35 3.78
N LYS A 761 36.69 -10.88 4.99
CA LYS A 761 37.98 -11.39 5.44
C LYS A 761 38.09 -12.87 5.09
N LEU A 762 38.76 -13.17 3.98
CA LEU A 762 39.09 -14.52 3.52
C LEU A 762 40.19 -15.15 4.39
N ARG A 763 40.29 -16.48 4.42
CA ARG A 763 41.19 -17.26 5.29
C ARG A 763 41.00 -17.01 6.79
N HIS A 764 39.82 -16.58 7.21
CA HIS A 764 39.51 -16.32 8.61
C HIS A 764 38.48 -17.33 9.13
N GLU A 765 38.91 -18.26 9.98
CA GLU A 765 38.05 -19.30 10.54
C GLU A 765 37.54 -18.93 11.94
N ILE A 766 36.24 -18.99 12.15
CA ILE A 766 35.62 -18.84 13.47
C ILE A 766 35.95 -20.05 14.35
N LYS A 767 36.47 -19.79 15.54
CA LYS A 767 36.87 -20.81 16.53
C LYS A 767 35.96 -20.91 17.74
N ASP A 768 35.25 -19.84 18.09
CA ASP A 768 34.38 -19.76 19.27
C ASP A 768 33.43 -18.57 19.14
N CYS A 769 32.16 -18.73 19.52
CA CYS A 769 31.16 -17.66 19.61
C CYS A 769 30.41 -17.73 20.96
N ARG A 770 30.38 -16.64 21.73
CA ARG A 770 29.71 -16.58 23.04
C ARG A 770 28.92 -15.30 23.23
N TRP A 771 27.64 -15.44 23.53
CA TRP A 771 26.81 -14.35 24.02
C TRP A 771 27.23 -13.90 25.43
N ASP A 772 27.24 -12.59 25.68
CA ASP A 772 27.42 -11.98 27.00
C ASP A 772 26.07 -11.38 27.47
N ASP A 773 25.42 -12.01 28.45
CA ASP A 773 24.12 -11.60 29.01
C ASP A 773 24.13 -10.26 29.79
N ARG A 774 25.31 -9.68 30.03
CA ARG A 774 25.48 -8.38 30.68
C ARG A 774 25.71 -7.27 29.64
N LEU A 775 26.45 -7.55 28.57
CA LEU A 775 26.71 -6.59 27.47
C LEU A 775 25.67 -6.67 26.35
N ALA A 776 24.89 -7.75 26.26
CA ALA A 776 24.03 -8.10 25.13
C ALA A 776 24.76 -8.06 23.78
N LYS A 777 25.95 -8.66 23.74
CA LYS A 777 26.79 -8.77 22.53
C LYS A 777 27.36 -10.17 22.37
N TRP A 778 27.64 -10.54 21.13
CA TRP A 778 28.40 -11.72 20.75
C TRP A 778 29.89 -11.43 20.82
N ASN A 779 30.62 -12.18 21.64
CA ASN A 779 32.07 -12.30 21.54
C ASN A 779 32.41 -13.38 20.51
N VAL A 780 33.36 -13.12 19.63
CA VAL A 780 33.75 -14.03 18.54
C VAL A 780 35.27 -14.16 18.52
N THR A 781 35.78 -15.38 18.44
CA THR A 781 37.21 -15.68 18.27
C THR A 781 37.48 -16.21 16.87
N ILE A 782 38.50 -15.67 16.21
CA ILE A 782 38.81 -15.90 14.79
C ILE A 782 40.29 -16.25 14.64
N GLU A 783 40.63 -17.32 13.92
CA GLU A 783 42.00 -17.60 13.48
C GLU A 783 42.21 -17.13 12.02
N ASN A 784 43.25 -16.35 11.78
CA ASN A 784 43.72 -16.04 10.44
C ASN A 784 44.63 -17.18 9.94
N LEU A 785 44.08 -18.05 9.10
CA LEU A 785 44.73 -19.23 8.53
C LEU A 785 45.89 -18.91 7.55
N ALA A 786 46.19 -17.62 7.30
CA ALA A 786 47.38 -17.20 6.57
C ALA A 786 48.57 -16.86 7.49
N THR A 787 48.33 -16.52 8.77
CA THR A 787 49.36 -16.06 9.72
C THR A 787 49.44 -16.90 11.00
N GLY A 788 48.39 -17.66 11.33
CA GLY A 788 48.24 -18.33 12.64
C GLY A 788 47.83 -17.36 13.76
N GLU A 789 47.47 -16.12 13.43
CA GLU A 789 47.06 -15.10 14.39
C GLU A 789 45.62 -15.36 14.88
N VAL A 790 45.44 -15.36 16.21
CA VAL A 790 44.12 -15.43 16.83
C VAL A 790 43.67 -14.03 17.23
N MET A 791 42.53 -13.61 16.69
CA MET A 791 41.88 -12.34 16.97
C MET A 791 40.59 -12.56 17.77
N HIS A 792 40.19 -11.55 18.54
CA HIS A 792 38.88 -11.47 19.16
C HIS A 792 38.13 -10.26 18.60
N ASP A 793 36.84 -10.44 18.32
CA ASP A 793 35.93 -9.41 17.82
C ASP A 793 34.61 -9.46 18.59
N GLN A 794 33.80 -8.40 18.50
CA GLN A 794 32.48 -8.33 19.13
C GLN A 794 31.41 -7.85 18.14
N SER A 795 30.16 -8.26 18.33
CA SER A 795 29.03 -7.73 17.56
C SER A 795 27.74 -7.65 18.35
N ASP A 796 26.87 -6.70 17.99
CA ASP A 796 25.49 -6.63 18.47
C ASP A 796 24.67 -7.78 17.88
N VAL A 797 24.92 -8.13 16.61
CA VAL A 797 24.20 -9.17 15.84
C VAL A 797 25.18 -10.18 15.25
N LEU A 798 24.78 -11.46 15.21
CA LEU A 798 25.56 -12.55 14.62
C LEU A 798 24.73 -13.30 13.57
N ILE A 799 25.21 -13.32 12.31
CA ILE A 799 24.53 -14.02 11.20
C ILE A 799 25.35 -15.23 10.78
N SER A 800 24.85 -16.44 11.08
CA SER A 800 25.45 -17.69 10.64
C SER A 800 25.02 -18.00 9.20
N ALA A 801 25.82 -17.55 8.22
CA ALA A 801 25.62 -17.79 6.79
C ALA A 801 26.40 -19.01 6.24
N ARG A 802 26.83 -19.91 7.13
CA ARG A 802 27.76 -21.03 6.85
C ARG A 802 27.26 -22.05 5.83
N GLY A 803 25.94 -22.28 5.77
CA GLY A 803 25.31 -23.40 5.05
C GLY A 803 25.48 -24.78 5.72
N ASN A 804 24.52 -25.67 5.44
CA ASN A 804 24.40 -26.99 6.08
C ASN A 804 25.29 -28.11 5.48
N LEU A 805 25.92 -27.87 4.32
CA LEU A 805 26.61 -28.88 3.52
C LEU A 805 28.08 -28.47 3.27
N ASN A 806 28.81 -28.19 4.36
CA ASN A 806 30.23 -27.76 4.37
C ASN A 806 31.14 -28.57 5.33
N ASN A 807 30.61 -29.64 5.92
CA ASN A 807 31.32 -30.49 6.88
C ASN A 807 31.32 -31.95 6.38
N PRO A 808 32.40 -32.42 5.73
CA PRO A 808 32.48 -33.76 5.11
C PRO A 808 32.14 -34.92 6.05
N SER A 809 31.38 -35.89 5.53
CA SER A 809 31.05 -37.13 6.23
C SER A 809 31.87 -38.30 5.68
N TRP A 810 33.13 -38.40 6.10
CA TRP A 810 33.99 -39.55 5.81
C TRP A 810 33.38 -40.87 6.28
N PRO A 811 33.53 -41.98 5.53
CA PRO A 811 33.01 -43.28 5.94
C PRO A 811 33.92 -43.94 6.99
N GLY A 812 33.33 -44.38 8.09
CA GLY A 812 34.01 -45.19 9.10
C GLY A 812 34.17 -46.65 8.65
N ILE A 813 35.09 -46.90 7.71
CA ILE A 813 35.44 -48.24 7.21
C ILE A 813 36.85 -48.58 7.69
N GLU A 814 37.04 -49.80 8.20
CA GLU A 814 38.35 -50.26 8.66
C GLU A 814 39.39 -50.24 7.53
N GLY A 815 40.61 -49.80 7.86
CA GLY A 815 41.74 -49.77 6.92
C GLY A 815 41.74 -48.63 5.89
N ILE A 816 40.75 -47.72 5.90
CA ILE A 816 40.73 -46.56 4.97
C ILE A 816 41.99 -45.67 5.11
N ASN A 817 42.53 -45.53 6.31
CA ASN A 817 43.75 -44.75 6.61
C ASN A 817 45.05 -45.49 6.23
N THR A 818 44.97 -46.75 5.81
CA THR A 818 46.12 -47.59 5.40
C THR A 818 46.10 -47.93 3.90
N PHE A 819 45.11 -47.45 3.16
CA PHE A 819 45.08 -47.54 1.70
C PHE A 819 46.23 -46.72 1.10
N ARG A 820 47.01 -47.31 0.17
CA ARG A 820 48.21 -46.68 -0.42
C ARG A 820 47.93 -45.90 -1.71
N GLY A 821 46.74 -46.05 -2.29
CA GLY A 821 46.28 -45.21 -3.40
C GLY A 821 45.77 -43.85 -2.93
N GLU A 822 45.36 -43.01 -3.87
CA GLU A 822 44.79 -41.69 -3.57
C GLU A 822 43.44 -41.83 -2.84
N VAL A 823 43.21 -41.09 -1.75
CA VAL A 823 41.91 -41.06 -1.05
C VAL A 823 41.38 -39.64 -0.99
N MET A 824 40.16 -39.42 -1.50
CA MET A 824 39.54 -38.08 -1.53
C MET A 824 38.03 -38.14 -1.24
N HIS A 825 37.51 -37.16 -0.51
CA HIS A 825 36.07 -36.91 -0.40
C HIS A 825 35.64 -35.94 -1.52
N SER A 826 34.38 -36.01 -1.99
CA SER A 826 33.90 -35.14 -3.08
C SER A 826 34.08 -33.64 -2.78
N ALA A 827 33.88 -33.23 -1.53
CA ALA A 827 34.08 -31.86 -1.04
C ALA A 827 35.53 -31.48 -0.67
N THR A 828 36.50 -32.38 -0.89
CA THR A 828 37.94 -32.12 -0.70
C THR A 828 38.72 -32.78 -1.84
N TRP A 829 38.37 -32.39 -3.07
CA TRP A 829 38.80 -33.06 -4.30
C TRP A 829 40.23 -32.70 -4.71
N ASN A 830 41.02 -33.70 -5.13
CA ASN A 830 42.34 -33.45 -5.71
C ASN A 830 42.24 -33.19 -7.23
N GLU A 831 42.08 -31.92 -7.60
CA GLU A 831 42.02 -31.46 -9.00
C GLU A 831 43.27 -31.78 -9.84
N LYS A 832 44.39 -32.18 -9.21
CA LYS A 832 45.66 -32.47 -9.87
C LYS A 832 45.90 -33.96 -10.14
N TYR A 833 45.01 -34.85 -9.67
CA TYR A 833 45.20 -36.30 -9.82
C TYR A 833 44.85 -36.78 -11.24
N ASP A 834 45.78 -37.48 -11.92
CA ASP A 834 45.50 -38.08 -13.23
C ASP A 834 44.77 -39.42 -13.09
N PHE A 835 43.49 -39.40 -13.42
CA PHE A 835 42.61 -40.57 -13.42
C PHE A 835 42.80 -41.49 -14.64
N LYS A 836 43.61 -41.12 -15.65
CA LYS A 836 43.82 -41.98 -16.84
C LYS A 836 44.40 -43.35 -16.47
N ASN A 837 43.84 -44.40 -17.06
CA ASN A 837 44.21 -45.80 -16.85
C ASN A 837 44.15 -46.26 -15.38
N LYS A 838 43.29 -45.64 -14.55
CA LYS A 838 43.11 -46.00 -13.12
C LYS A 838 41.87 -46.87 -12.88
N ARG A 839 41.97 -47.73 -11.87
CA ARG A 839 40.83 -48.39 -11.22
C ARG A 839 40.36 -47.50 -10.08
N ILE A 840 39.10 -47.09 -10.10
CA ILE A 840 38.59 -46.04 -9.22
C ILE A 840 37.38 -46.55 -8.44
N GLY A 841 37.49 -46.53 -7.10
CA GLY A 841 36.40 -46.92 -6.20
C GLY A 841 35.57 -45.70 -5.83
N VAL A 842 34.27 -45.72 -6.10
CA VAL A 842 33.35 -44.63 -5.72
C VAL A 842 32.38 -45.16 -4.66
N ILE A 843 32.53 -44.69 -3.41
CA ILE A 843 31.65 -45.09 -2.31
C ILE A 843 30.47 -44.11 -2.21
N GLY A 844 29.25 -44.63 -2.40
CA GLY A 844 28.00 -43.89 -2.25
C GLY A 844 27.21 -43.72 -3.56
N SER A 845 25.90 -43.46 -3.41
CA SER A 845 24.93 -43.29 -4.52
C SER A 845 24.13 -41.97 -4.43
N GLY A 846 24.62 -41.00 -3.67
CA GLY A 846 24.04 -39.65 -3.59
C GLY A 846 24.46 -38.74 -4.75
N SER A 847 24.00 -37.49 -4.73
CA SER A 847 24.13 -36.51 -5.83
C SER A 847 25.56 -36.35 -6.37
N SER A 848 26.57 -36.30 -5.49
CA SER A 848 27.98 -36.26 -5.95
C SER A 848 28.38 -37.51 -6.74
N SER A 849 27.97 -38.71 -6.33
CA SER A 849 28.26 -39.95 -7.07
C SER A 849 27.58 -39.97 -8.44
N ILE A 850 26.32 -39.49 -8.49
CA ILE A 850 25.52 -39.37 -9.71
C ILE A 850 26.21 -38.49 -10.77
N GLN A 851 26.94 -37.46 -10.35
CA GLN A 851 27.73 -36.58 -11.23
C GLN A 851 29.16 -37.09 -11.49
N ILE A 852 29.81 -37.70 -10.48
CA ILE A 852 31.20 -38.19 -10.56
C ILE A 852 31.32 -39.43 -11.45
N VAL A 853 30.47 -40.44 -11.27
CA VAL A 853 30.58 -41.73 -11.99
C VAL A 853 30.56 -41.56 -13.52
N PRO A 854 29.60 -40.86 -14.16
CA PRO A 854 29.60 -40.67 -15.61
C PRO A 854 30.70 -39.72 -16.10
N SER A 855 31.29 -38.92 -15.21
CA SER A 855 32.45 -38.09 -15.55
C SER A 855 33.75 -38.91 -15.56
N LEU A 856 33.95 -39.75 -14.53
CA LEU A 856 35.10 -40.66 -14.45
C LEU A 856 35.06 -41.76 -15.50
N GLN A 857 33.88 -42.36 -15.77
CA GLN A 857 33.69 -43.44 -16.75
C GLN A 857 34.23 -43.09 -18.14
N ARG A 858 34.18 -41.80 -18.50
CA ARG A 858 34.62 -41.26 -19.81
C ARG A 858 36.12 -40.93 -19.86
N VAL A 859 36.84 -40.98 -18.73
CA VAL A 859 38.30 -40.76 -18.71
C VAL A 859 39.01 -41.97 -19.30
N ALA A 860 39.96 -41.72 -20.20
CA ALA A 860 40.64 -42.75 -20.98
C ALA A 860 41.24 -43.88 -20.11
N GLY A 861 40.83 -45.11 -20.39
CA GLY A 861 41.34 -46.34 -19.74
C GLY A 861 40.83 -46.60 -18.31
N THR A 862 39.93 -45.79 -17.76
CA THR A 862 39.41 -46.01 -16.40
C THR A 862 38.55 -47.26 -16.29
N HIS A 863 38.60 -47.91 -15.13
CA HIS A 863 37.57 -48.82 -14.64
C HIS A 863 36.98 -48.25 -13.35
N VAL A 864 35.65 -48.12 -13.27
CA VAL A 864 34.97 -47.49 -12.13
C VAL A 864 34.14 -48.53 -11.38
N SER A 865 34.50 -48.78 -10.12
CA SER A 865 33.76 -49.64 -9.20
C SER A 865 32.90 -48.77 -8.28
N THR A 866 31.59 -48.75 -8.49
CA THR A 866 30.64 -47.94 -7.71
C THR A 866 29.93 -48.80 -6.67
N PHE A 867 30.11 -48.43 -5.40
CA PHE A 867 29.63 -49.18 -4.22
C PHE A 867 28.34 -48.55 -3.69
N VAL A 868 27.22 -49.19 -4.01
CA VAL A 868 25.85 -48.68 -3.88
C VAL A 868 25.10 -49.42 -2.77
N ARG A 869 25.21 -48.91 -1.55
CA ARG A 869 24.52 -49.45 -0.35
C ARG A 869 23.00 -49.24 -0.34
N SER A 870 22.46 -48.32 -1.13
CA SER A 870 21.08 -47.86 -0.94
C SER A 870 20.37 -47.50 -2.24
N LYS A 871 19.27 -48.23 -2.48
CA LYS A 871 18.23 -47.97 -3.50
C LYS A 871 17.82 -46.50 -3.53
N THR A 872 17.66 -45.91 -4.70
CA THR A 872 17.26 -44.50 -4.87
C THR A 872 16.67 -44.24 -6.25
N TRP A 873 15.72 -43.31 -6.33
CA TRP A 873 15.28 -42.73 -7.60
C TRP A 873 16.40 -41.89 -8.22
N ILE A 874 16.57 -41.99 -9.54
CA ILE A 874 17.30 -41.04 -10.38
C ILE A 874 16.25 -40.31 -11.20
N SER A 875 16.20 -38.98 -11.12
CA SER A 875 15.17 -38.23 -11.84
C SER A 875 15.54 -38.04 -13.32
N PRO A 876 14.54 -37.83 -14.18
CA PRO A 876 14.72 -37.08 -15.42
C PRO A 876 15.33 -35.69 -15.15
N SER A 877 15.69 -34.98 -16.21
CA SER A 877 16.03 -33.55 -16.12
C SER A 877 14.82 -32.75 -15.58
N PHE A 878 15.02 -32.00 -14.50
CA PHE A 878 14.07 -30.96 -14.08
C PHE A 878 13.91 -29.91 -15.19
N GLY A 879 12.67 -29.53 -15.48
CA GLY A 879 12.35 -28.76 -16.68
C GLY A 879 12.40 -29.56 -17.98
N GLN A 880 12.22 -30.89 -18.01
CA GLN A 880 12.17 -31.66 -19.28
C GLN A 880 11.14 -31.08 -20.26
N GLN A 881 9.96 -30.66 -19.78
CA GLN A 881 8.97 -29.95 -20.60
C GLN A 881 9.53 -28.64 -21.20
N LEU A 882 10.43 -27.97 -20.47
CA LEU A 882 11.13 -26.77 -20.90
C LEU A 882 12.26 -27.11 -21.91
N PHE A 883 13.00 -28.20 -21.70
CA PHE A 883 13.92 -28.74 -22.71
C PHE A 883 13.18 -29.02 -24.03
N ASP A 884 12.03 -29.70 -23.96
CA ASP A 884 11.22 -30.05 -25.12
C ASP A 884 10.61 -28.80 -25.81
N THR A 885 10.07 -27.86 -25.04
CA THR A 885 9.46 -26.60 -25.52
C THR A 885 10.46 -25.71 -26.26
N TYR A 886 11.70 -25.61 -25.77
CA TYR A 886 12.76 -24.80 -26.38
C TYR A 886 13.71 -25.62 -27.28
N GLY A 887 13.37 -26.88 -27.61
CA GLY A 887 14.13 -27.74 -28.53
C GLY A 887 15.53 -28.18 -28.05
N LEU A 888 15.79 -28.07 -26.74
CA LEU A 888 17.08 -28.33 -26.10
C LEU A 888 17.35 -29.83 -25.98
N LYS A 889 18.41 -30.32 -26.64
CA LYS A 889 18.75 -31.75 -26.70
C LYS A 889 19.61 -32.26 -25.53
N GLY A 890 19.86 -31.42 -24.53
CA GLY A 890 20.71 -31.69 -23.37
C GLY A 890 21.02 -30.41 -22.60
N SER A 891 21.77 -30.52 -21.49
CA SER A 891 22.05 -29.39 -20.58
C SER A 891 22.68 -28.13 -21.24
N PRO A 892 23.66 -28.23 -22.18
CA PRO A 892 24.25 -27.05 -22.81
C PRO A 892 23.22 -26.21 -23.57
N ILE A 893 23.25 -24.89 -23.38
CA ILE A 893 22.37 -23.95 -24.07
C ILE A 893 22.94 -23.69 -25.47
N PRO A 894 22.16 -23.86 -26.56
CA PRO A 894 22.60 -23.55 -27.92
C PRO A 894 23.05 -22.09 -28.04
N GLU A 895 24.13 -21.83 -28.77
CA GLU A 895 24.71 -20.48 -28.87
C GLU A 895 23.70 -19.45 -29.42
N GLU A 896 22.85 -19.82 -30.38
CA GLU A 896 21.77 -18.96 -30.88
C GLU A 896 20.77 -18.55 -29.77
N LEU A 897 20.44 -19.47 -28.87
CA LEU A 897 19.56 -19.20 -27.74
C LEU A 897 20.27 -18.38 -26.65
N ARG A 898 21.55 -18.66 -26.38
CA ARG A 898 22.39 -17.90 -25.45
C ARG A 898 22.56 -16.45 -25.90
N GLN A 899 22.91 -16.24 -27.17
CA GLN A 899 22.97 -14.92 -27.79
C GLN A 899 21.63 -14.20 -27.70
N ARG A 900 20.49 -14.90 -27.87
CA ARG A 900 19.18 -14.29 -27.65
C ARG A 900 18.96 -13.89 -26.19
N LEU A 901 19.25 -14.76 -25.22
CA LEU A 901 19.11 -14.46 -23.78
C LEU A 901 19.99 -13.28 -23.34
N VAL A 902 21.15 -13.07 -23.98
CA VAL A 902 22.04 -11.93 -23.76
C VAL A 902 21.53 -10.63 -24.41
N ASN A 903 21.01 -10.69 -25.63
CA ASN A 903 20.64 -9.50 -26.42
C ASN A 903 19.15 -9.08 -26.31
N ASP A 904 18.27 -9.94 -25.77
CA ASP A 904 16.81 -9.72 -25.65
C ASP A 904 16.37 -9.86 -24.16
N PRO A 905 16.41 -8.77 -23.37
CA PRO A 905 16.06 -8.80 -21.94
C PRO A 905 14.61 -9.20 -21.65
N GLU A 906 13.67 -8.92 -22.56
CA GLU A 906 12.29 -9.39 -22.43
C GLU A 906 12.20 -10.90 -22.55
N TYR A 907 12.90 -11.48 -23.54
CA TYR A 907 12.94 -12.92 -23.73
C TYR A 907 13.68 -13.63 -22.58
N LEU A 908 14.77 -13.05 -22.05
CA LEU A 908 15.40 -13.51 -20.81
C LEU A 908 14.39 -13.56 -19.67
N GLN A 909 13.58 -12.51 -19.48
CA GLN A 909 12.60 -12.47 -18.40
C GLN A 909 11.47 -13.48 -18.62
N LYS A 910 10.96 -13.63 -19.84
CA LYS A 910 9.95 -14.65 -20.20
C LYS A 910 10.49 -16.07 -20.01
N PHE A 911 11.74 -16.33 -20.37
CA PHE A 911 12.43 -17.60 -20.14
C PHE A 911 12.57 -17.91 -18.64
N ARG A 912 13.05 -16.95 -17.83
CA ARG A 912 13.16 -17.08 -16.37
C ARG A 912 11.82 -17.36 -15.70
N LEU A 913 10.74 -16.69 -16.14
CA LEU A 913 9.38 -16.94 -15.63
C LEU A 913 8.96 -18.40 -15.91
N SER A 914 9.11 -18.89 -17.14
CA SER A 914 8.75 -20.30 -17.46
C SER A 914 9.57 -21.33 -16.67
N VAL A 915 10.83 -21.02 -16.32
CA VAL A 915 11.68 -21.88 -15.47
C VAL A 915 11.20 -21.89 -14.01
N GLU A 916 10.81 -20.74 -13.46
CA GLU A 916 10.25 -20.66 -12.10
C GLU A 916 8.84 -21.28 -12.04
N GLU A 917 8.01 -21.14 -13.08
CA GLU A 917 6.67 -21.74 -13.16
C GLU A 917 6.74 -23.28 -13.16
N ASP A 918 7.62 -23.90 -13.96
CA ASP A 918 7.91 -25.34 -13.93
C ASP A 918 8.38 -25.80 -12.53
N GLY A 919 9.37 -25.09 -11.97
CA GLY A 919 9.97 -25.42 -10.68
C GLY A 919 9.00 -25.31 -9.49
N ASN A 920 8.06 -24.37 -9.51
CA ASN A 920 7.06 -24.20 -8.46
C ASN A 920 5.81 -25.08 -8.68
N GLY A 921 5.41 -25.32 -9.93
CA GLY A 921 4.23 -26.12 -10.30
C GLY A 921 4.29 -27.58 -9.82
N ILE A 922 5.49 -28.15 -9.69
CA ILE A 922 5.67 -29.52 -9.19
C ILE A 922 5.40 -29.74 -7.69
N HIS A 923 5.01 -28.72 -6.90
CA HIS A 923 4.83 -28.87 -5.45
C HIS A 923 3.88 -30.02 -5.07
N ALA A 924 2.80 -30.24 -5.82
CA ALA A 924 1.84 -31.30 -5.58
C ALA A 924 2.43 -32.73 -5.69
N VAL A 925 3.56 -32.91 -6.39
CA VAL A 925 4.31 -34.19 -6.45
C VAL A 925 4.87 -34.57 -5.07
N THR A 926 5.06 -33.61 -4.17
CA THR A 926 5.57 -33.85 -2.81
C THR A 926 4.50 -34.31 -1.81
N ILE A 927 3.22 -34.18 -2.18
CA ILE A 927 2.07 -34.50 -1.33
C ILE A 927 1.55 -35.90 -1.66
N LYS A 928 1.37 -36.75 -0.64
CA LYS A 928 0.95 -38.16 -0.82
C LYS A 928 -0.43 -38.25 -1.49
N GLY A 929 -0.59 -39.17 -2.42
CA GLY A 929 -1.87 -39.53 -3.02
C GLY A 929 -2.45 -38.53 -4.02
N THR A 930 -1.74 -37.44 -4.35
CA THR A 930 -2.17 -36.56 -5.45
C THR A 930 -1.98 -37.27 -6.80
N PRO A 931 -2.80 -36.96 -7.83
CA PRO A 931 -2.61 -37.53 -9.17
C PRO A 931 -1.21 -37.26 -9.74
N LEU A 932 -0.61 -36.10 -9.41
CA LEU A 932 0.74 -35.74 -9.83
C LEU A 932 1.82 -36.56 -9.10
N GLN A 933 1.66 -36.83 -7.79
CA GLN A 933 2.60 -37.67 -7.04
C GLN A 933 2.56 -39.14 -7.52
N ILE A 934 1.37 -39.66 -7.81
CA ILE A 934 1.19 -41.01 -8.36
C ILE A 934 1.79 -41.09 -9.77
N GLY A 935 1.38 -40.22 -10.69
CA GLY A 935 1.90 -40.20 -12.07
C GLY A 935 3.41 -39.97 -12.15
N ALA A 936 4.01 -39.18 -11.24
CA ALA A 936 5.45 -39.03 -11.14
C ALA A 936 6.16 -40.32 -10.71
N LYS A 937 5.56 -41.14 -9.83
CA LYS A 937 6.13 -42.45 -9.42
C LYS A 937 6.20 -43.41 -10.61
N ASP A 938 5.12 -43.49 -11.39
CA ASP A 938 5.04 -44.36 -12.57
C ASP A 938 5.99 -43.88 -13.69
N ALA A 939 6.04 -42.56 -13.93
CA ALA A 939 6.96 -41.97 -14.92
C ALA A 939 8.44 -42.19 -14.57
N PHE A 940 8.81 -42.08 -13.29
CA PHE A 940 10.18 -42.35 -12.82
C PHE A 940 10.53 -43.84 -12.93
N HIS A 941 9.59 -44.73 -12.63
CA HIS A 941 9.74 -46.18 -12.77
C HIS A 941 10.07 -46.57 -14.21
N GLU A 942 9.20 -46.22 -15.17
CA GLU A 942 9.42 -46.59 -16.58
C GLU A 942 10.63 -45.85 -17.20
N HIS A 943 10.94 -44.62 -16.77
CA HIS A 943 12.15 -43.91 -17.20
C HIS A 943 13.43 -44.68 -16.79
N MET A 944 13.56 -45.07 -15.52
CA MET A 944 14.74 -45.81 -15.05
C MET A 944 14.85 -47.19 -15.71
N LYS A 945 13.71 -47.86 -15.93
CA LYS A 945 13.61 -49.18 -16.55
C LYS A 945 14.08 -49.18 -18.01
N GLU A 946 13.59 -48.24 -18.82
CA GLU A 946 13.97 -48.09 -20.23
C GLU A 946 15.45 -47.69 -20.38
N ARG A 947 15.97 -46.83 -19.49
CA ARG A 947 17.40 -46.43 -19.47
C ARG A 947 18.34 -47.59 -19.08
N LEU A 948 17.87 -48.53 -18.26
CA LEU A 948 18.66 -49.67 -17.75
C LEU A 948 18.36 -51.01 -18.44
N LYS A 949 17.56 -51.04 -19.51
CA LYS A 949 17.10 -52.28 -20.17
C LYS A 949 18.18 -53.25 -20.65
N SER A 950 19.43 -52.79 -20.79
CA SER A 950 20.60 -53.62 -21.13
C SER A 950 21.29 -54.29 -19.94
N LYS A 951 20.96 -53.88 -18.70
CA LYS A 951 21.40 -54.46 -17.41
C LYS A 951 20.24 -54.38 -16.39
N PRO A 952 19.13 -55.13 -16.58
CA PRO A 952 17.93 -55.02 -15.74
C PRO A 952 18.18 -55.35 -14.25
N GLU A 953 19.23 -56.11 -13.93
CA GLU A 953 19.65 -56.38 -12.55
C GLU A 953 20.04 -55.09 -11.78
N ILE A 954 20.50 -54.05 -12.48
CA ILE A 954 20.81 -52.74 -11.88
C ILE A 954 19.52 -51.97 -11.58
N PHE A 955 18.48 -52.13 -12.38
CA PHE A 955 17.17 -51.52 -12.14
C PHE A 955 16.54 -52.08 -10.87
N GLU A 956 16.45 -53.41 -10.74
CA GLU A 956 15.94 -54.08 -9.54
C GLU A 956 16.74 -53.72 -8.29
N ALA A 957 18.05 -53.50 -8.41
CA ALA A 957 18.90 -53.05 -7.32
C ALA A 957 18.69 -51.56 -6.94
N LEU A 958 18.29 -50.70 -7.87
CA LEU A 958 18.11 -49.26 -7.63
C LEU A 958 16.68 -48.88 -7.19
N VAL A 959 15.63 -49.51 -7.69
CA VAL A 959 14.22 -49.12 -7.45
C VAL A 959 13.83 -49.24 -5.96
N PRO A 960 13.55 -48.12 -5.26
CA PRO A 960 13.17 -48.12 -3.86
C PRO A 960 11.67 -48.37 -3.65
N SER A 961 11.28 -48.71 -2.42
CA SER A 961 9.88 -48.79 -1.97
C SER A 961 9.21 -47.41 -1.85
N PHE A 962 9.94 -46.44 -1.31
CA PHE A 962 9.49 -45.07 -1.09
C PHE A 962 9.27 -44.30 -2.40
N SER A 963 8.40 -43.30 -2.38
CA SER A 963 8.03 -42.45 -3.52
C SER A 963 9.13 -41.44 -3.88
N PRO A 964 9.16 -40.95 -5.14
CA PRO A 964 10.02 -39.82 -5.52
C PRO A 964 9.84 -38.63 -4.57
N GLY A 965 10.94 -37.97 -4.21
CA GLY A 965 10.94 -36.84 -3.28
C GLY A 965 11.37 -37.16 -1.84
N CYS A 966 11.16 -38.39 -1.32
CA CYS A 966 11.56 -38.72 0.06
C CYS A 966 13.06 -38.45 0.34
N ARG A 967 13.88 -38.64 -0.69
CA ARG A 967 15.24 -38.06 -0.80
C ARG A 967 15.25 -36.96 -1.85
N ARG A 968 16.22 -36.03 -1.73
CA ARG A 968 16.52 -35.05 -2.78
C ARG A 968 16.71 -35.75 -4.13
N LEU A 969 15.73 -35.56 -5.00
CA LEU A 969 15.81 -35.97 -6.39
C LEU A 969 16.97 -35.25 -7.05
N THR A 970 17.81 -35.99 -7.76
CA THR A 970 18.97 -35.44 -8.49
C THR A 970 18.88 -35.91 -9.93
N PRO A 971 18.88 -35.01 -10.93
CA PRO A 971 19.04 -35.39 -12.32
C PRO A 971 20.39 -36.08 -12.52
N GLY A 972 20.40 -37.19 -13.25
CA GLY A 972 21.61 -37.92 -13.59
C GLY A 972 21.90 -38.01 -15.08
N PRO A 973 22.22 -36.91 -15.81
CA PRO A 973 22.49 -36.95 -17.25
C PRO A 973 23.65 -37.91 -17.61
N GLY A 974 23.30 -39.08 -18.17
CA GLY A 974 24.26 -40.13 -18.49
C GLY A 974 24.67 -41.02 -17.32
N TYR A 975 24.10 -40.86 -16.11
CA TYR A 975 24.42 -41.70 -14.96
C TYR A 975 23.95 -43.14 -15.18
N LEU A 976 22.67 -43.35 -15.50
CA LEU A 976 22.09 -44.68 -15.75
C LEU A 976 22.80 -45.37 -16.91
N GLU A 977 23.10 -44.62 -17.98
CA GLU A 977 23.84 -45.07 -19.15
C GLU A 977 25.31 -45.39 -18.83
N SER A 978 25.93 -44.75 -17.83
CA SER A 978 27.28 -45.08 -17.39
C SER A 978 27.33 -46.44 -16.66
N LEU A 979 26.29 -46.78 -15.89
CA LEU A 979 26.22 -48.07 -15.19
C LEU A 979 26.10 -49.27 -16.16
N THR A 980 25.56 -49.06 -17.35
CA THR A 980 25.43 -50.12 -18.38
C THR A 980 26.72 -50.34 -19.18
N GLN A 981 27.74 -49.49 -19.05
CA GLN A 981 29.02 -49.62 -19.76
C GLN A 981 29.84 -50.83 -19.29
N PRO A 982 30.78 -51.34 -20.13
CA PRO A 982 31.64 -52.46 -19.76
C PRO A 982 32.73 -52.08 -18.74
N ASN A 983 33.14 -50.81 -18.68
CA ASN A 983 34.17 -50.33 -17.74
C ASN A 983 33.60 -49.84 -16.39
N VAL A 984 32.33 -50.12 -16.10
CA VAL A 984 31.68 -49.77 -14.82
C VAL A 984 31.14 -51.01 -14.13
N SER A 985 31.59 -51.24 -12.91
CA SER A 985 31.12 -52.30 -12.01
C SER A 985 30.18 -51.71 -10.97
N PHE A 986 28.91 -52.15 -10.97
CA PHE A 986 27.90 -51.77 -10.00
C PHE A 986 27.85 -52.80 -8.87
N ILE A 987 28.22 -52.40 -7.65
CA ILE A 987 28.47 -53.30 -6.52
C ILE A 987 27.51 -52.96 -5.37
N THR A 988 26.66 -53.92 -5.01
CA THR A 988 25.70 -53.79 -3.88
C THR A 988 26.15 -54.53 -2.62
N SER A 989 27.07 -55.49 -2.76
CA SER A 989 27.67 -56.24 -1.65
C SER A 989 28.28 -55.29 -0.61
N PRO A 990 27.96 -55.39 0.69
CA PRO A 990 28.52 -54.52 1.73
C PRO A 990 30.03 -54.57 1.79
N ILE A 991 30.67 -53.42 1.99
CA ILE A 991 32.12 -53.33 2.25
C ILE A 991 32.38 -53.79 3.70
N THR A 992 33.32 -54.71 3.88
CA THR A 992 33.76 -55.17 5.21
C THR A 992 34.94 -54.34 5.71
N HIS A 993 36.00 -54.24 4.90
CA HIS A 993 37.22 -53.49 5.22
C HIS A 993 37.97 -53.09 3.93
N ILE A 994 38.99 -52.26 4.08
CA ILE A 994 39.90 -51.81 3.03
C ILE A 994 41.31 -52.31 3.37
N SER A 995 42.00 -52.92 2.42
CA SER A 995 43.44 -53.24 2.52
C SER A 995 44.29 -52.19 1.80
N GLU A 996 45.61 -52.36 1.80
CA GLU A 996 46.55 -51.39 1.20
C GLU A 996 46.28 -51.05 -0.28
N SER A 997 45.60 -51.90 -1.03
CA SER A 997 45.33 -51.74 -2.47
C SER A 997 43.95 -52.21 -2.94
N ALA A 998 43.05 -52.62 -2.03
CA ALA A 998 41.76 -53.20 -2.41
C ALA A 998 40.65 -52.93 -1.39
N ILE A 999 39.41 -52.89 -1.88
CA ILE A 999 38.19 -52.83 -1.08
C ILE A 999 37.59 -54.23 -1.04
N HIS A 1000 37.28 -54.75 0.16
CA HIS A 1000 36.77 -56.10 0.34
C HIS A 1000 35.28 -56.09 0.65
N THR A 1001 34.51 -56.93 -0.06
CA THR A 1001 33.05 -57.03 0.12
C THR A 1001 32.62 -58.36 0.74
N GLU A 1002 31.45 -58.37 1.36
CA GLU A 1002 30.87 -59.50 2.11
C GLU A 1002 30.68 -60.78 1.26
N ASP A 1003 30.57 -60.63 -0.06
CA ASP A 1003 30.56 -61.72 -1.04
C ASP A 1003 31.95 -62.37 -1.28
N GLY A 1004 32.93 -62.04 -0.45
CA GLY A 1004 34.30 -62.60 -0.50
C GLY A 1004 35.17 -62.03 -1.61
N ARG A 1005 34.75 -60.96 -2.28
CA ARG A 1005 35.49 -60.35 -3.38
C ARG A 1005 36.41 -59.22 -2.90
N ALA A 1006 37.63 -59.22 -3.44
CA ALA A 1006 38.56 -58.10 -3.35
C ALA A 1006 38.50 -57.30 -4.66
N HIS A 1007 38.20 -56.00 -4.56
CA HIS A 1007 38.20 -55.07 -5.69
C HIS A 1007 39.47 -54.25 -5.61
N GLU A 1008 40.44 -54.48 -6.50
CA GLU A 1008 41.68 -53.69 -6.52
C GLU A 1008 41.45 -52.29 -7.08
N ILE A 1009 41.89 -51.27 -6.33
CA ILE A 1009 41.61 -49.85 -6.59
C ILE A 1009 42.91 -49.04 -6.50
N ASP A 1010 43.07 -48.06 -7.39
CA ASP A 1010 44.21 -47.14 -7.42
C ASP A 1010 43.87 -45.74 -6.86
N ALA A 1011 42.57 -45.38 -6.86
CA ALA A 1011 42.05 -44.15 -6.25
C ALA A 1011 40.65 -44.38 -5.64
N LEU A 1012 40.44 -43.92 -4.41
CA LEU A 1012 39.21 -44.05 -3.64
C LEU A 1012 38.52 -42.68 -3.48
N VAL A 1013 37.33 -42.57 -4.06
CA VAL A 1013 36.43 -41.42 -3.96
C VAL A 1013 35.31 -41.71 -2.95
N CYS A 1014 35.29 -40.95 -1.86
CA CYS A 1014 34.18 -40.94 -0.92
C CYS A 1014 33.13 -39.90 -1.35
N ALA A 1015 32.07 -40.35 -2.00
CA ALA A 1015 30.88 -39.54 -2.32
C ALA A 1015 29.82 -39.66 -1.20
N THR A 1016 30.28 -39.58 0.05
CA THR A 1016 29.56 -40.03 1.25
C THR A 1016 28.75 -38.93 1.97
N GLY A 1017 28.89 -37.67 1.53
CA GLY A 1017 28.00 -36.57 1.89
C GLY A 1017 28.51 -35.70 3.04
N PHE A 1018 27.59 -35.12 3.81
CA PHE A 1018 27.91 -34.10 4.82
C PHE A 1018 27.19 -34.36 6.13
N LYS A 1019 27.71 -33.77 7.22
CA LYS A 1019 27.08 -33.76 8.55
C LYS A 1019 25.95 -32.71 8.61
N SER A 1020 24.90 -32.94 7.83
CA SER A 1020 23.71 -32.08 7.73
C SER A 1020 22.96 -31.96 9.06
N GLY A 1021 22.50 -30.77 9.42
CA GLY A 1021 21.73 -30.52 10.65
C GLY A 1021 22.54 -30.62 11.94
N ALA A 1022 23.87 -30.81 11.85
CA ALA A 1022 24.75 -30.73 13.01
C ALA A 1022 25.00 -29.26 13.41
N PRO A 1023 25.25 -28.99 14.70
CA PRO A 1023 25.85 -27.75 15.17
C PRO A 1023 27.16 -27.39 14.43
N PRO A 1024 27.60 -26.11 14.46
CA PRO A 1024 28.90 -25.74 13.90
C PRO A 1024 30.05 -26.53 14.55
N PRO A 1025 31.17 -26.78 13.83
CA PRO A 1025 32.32 -27.52 14.34
C PRO A 1025 33.18 -26.72 15.35
N PHE A 1026 32.65 -25.62 15.87
CA PHE A 1026 33.26 -24.74 16.87
C PHE A 1026 32.25 -24.48 18.00
N PRO A 1027 32.66 -24.23 19.24
CA PRO A 1027 31.74 -23.88 20.33
C PRO A 1027 30.93 -22.63 19.98
N LEU A 1028 29.61 -22.73 20.16
CA LEU A 1028 28.69 -21.61 20.05
C LEU A 1028 27.72 -21.66 21.22
N SER A 1029 27.73 -20.62 22.06
CA SER A 1029 26.99 -20.53 23.31
C SER A 1029 26.11 -19.29 23.36
N GLY A 1030 24.81 -19.49 23.62
CA GLY A 1030 23.81 -18.44 23.79
C GLY A 1030 23.67 -17.98 25.24
N ALA A 1031 22.49 -17.43 25.54
CA ALA A 1031 22.12 -16.93 26.86
C ALA A 1031 22.28 -17.99 27.95
N LYS A 1032 22.75 -17.56 29.12
CA LYS A 1032 23.04 -18.39 30.30
C LYS A 1032 24.06 -19.50 30.03
N GLY A 1033 24.85 -19.37 28.95
CA GLY A 1033 25.91 -20.30 28.57
C GLY A 1033 25.46 -21.54 27.78
N LEU A 1034 24.16 -21.69 27.47
CA LEU A 1034 23.62 -22.85 26.75
C LEU A 1034 24.33 -23.03 25.40
N THR A 1035 24.96 -24.18 25.16
CA THR A 1035 25.60 -24.44 23.87
C THR A 1035 24.60 -24.89 22.82
N LEU A 1036 24.85 -24.56 21.56
CA LEU A 1036 24.04 -25.08 20.45
C LEU A 1036 24.20 -26.61 20.28
N ASN A 1037 25.31 -27.19 20.77
CA ASN A 1037 25.50 -28.63 20.88
C ASN A 1037 24.52 -29.29 21.86
N GLU A 1038 24.22 -28.64 22.99
CA GLU A 1038 23.23 -29.13 23.95
C GLU A 1038 21.81 -28.95 23.43
N LYS A 1039 21.47 -27.76 22.88
CA LYS A 1039 20.13 -27.51 22.33
C LYS A 1039 19.77 -28.46 21.19
N TRP A 1040 20.68 -28.67 20.23
CA TRP A 1040 20.43 -29.53 19.07
C TRP A 1040 20.88 -30.98 19.24
N LYS A 1041 21.22 -31.41 20.45
CA LYS A 1041 21.69 -32.76 20.78
C LYS A 1041 20.75 -33.85 20.27
N ASP A 1042 19.44 -33.64 20.43
CA ASP A 1042 18.43 -34.67 20.15
C ASP A 1042 17.60 -34.40 18.89
N ARG A 1043 17.37 -33.14 18.55
CA ARG A 1043 16.76 -32.65 17.30
C ARG A 1043 17.26 -31.22 17.06
N ALA A 1044 17.53 -30.85 15.81
CA ALA A 1044 17.81 -29.45 15.47
C ALA A 1044 16.48 -28.69 15.25
N THR A 1045 16.26 -27.62 16.02
CA THR A 1045 15.03 -26.78 16.01
C THR A 1045 15.35 -25.30 15.80
N THR A 1046 14.43 -24.59 15.16
CA THR A 1046 14.47 -23.13 14.91
C THR A 1046 13.06 -22.62 14.63
N TYR A 1047 12.74 -21.40 15.07
CA TYR A 1047 11.57 -20.69 14.58
C TYR A 1047 11.82 -20.20 13.14
N MET A 1048 10.88 -20.53 12.24
CA MET A 1048 10.85 -20.11 10.82
C MET A 1048 12.20 -20.25 10.09
N SER A 1049 12.97 -21.29 10.44
CA SER A 1049 14.22 -21.65 9.77
C SER A 1049 15.40 -20.67 9.95
N HIS A 1050 15.26 -19.64 10.80
CA HIS A 1050 16.27 -18.59 10.99
C HIS A 1050 16.55 -18.16 12.44
N SER A 1051 15.56 -18.20 13.35
CA SER A 1051 15.74 -17.75 14.75
C SER A 1051 15.84 -18.94 15.71
N ILE A 1052 16.66 -18.80 16.76
CA ILE A 1052 16.88 -19.87 17.76
C ILE A 1052 16.59 -19.33 19.16
N THR A 1053 15.68 -19.95 19.91
CA THR A 1053 15.40 -19.52 21.29
C THR A 1053 16.61 -19.76 22.18
N ASN A 1054 16.91 -18.77 23.04
CA ASN A 1054 18.09 -18.63 23.90
C ASN A 1054 19.39 -18.23 23.16
N PHE A 1055 19.34 -17.80 21.90
CA PHE A 1055 20.49 -17.24 21.18
C PHE A 1055 20.14 -15.83 20.67
N PRO A 1056 20.14 -14.79 21.55
CA PRO A 1056 19.63 -13.48 21.20
C PRO A 1056 20.49 -12.80 20.14
N ASN A 1057 19.85 -11.99 19.29
CA ASN A 1057 20.46 -11.33 18.13
C ASN A 1057 21.23 -12.26 17.16
N MET A 1058 21.04 -13.59 17.28
CA MET A 1058 21.63 -14.56 16.37
C MET A 1058 20.59 -15.04 15.35
N PHE A 1059 20.97 -14.96 14.08
CA PHE A 1059 20.16 -15.46 12.98
C PHE A 1059 20.96 -16.46 12.15
N VAL A 1060 20.30 -17.50 11.64
CA VAL A 1060 20.90 -18.50 10.76
C VAL A 1060 20.30 -18.37 9.37
N MET A 1061 21.16 -18.27 8.35
CA MET A 1061 20.73 -18.45 6.97
C MET A 1061 20.98 -19.90 6.57
N LEU A 1062 19.94 -20.52 5.99
CA LEU A 1062 19.89 -21.96 5.76
C LEU A 1062 20.03 -22.76 7.08
N GLY A 1063 19.20 -22.50 8.09
CA GLY A 1063 19.14 -23.30 9.33
C GLY A 1063 18.47 -24.68 9.13
N PRO A 1064 18.04 -25.34 10.22
CA PRO A 1064 16.96 -26.32 10.17
C PRO A 1064 15.74 -25.83 9.38
N ASN A 1065 15.00 -26.76 8.80
CA ASN A 1065 13.78 -26.54 8.00
C ASN A 1065 13.90 -25.48 6.89
N SER A 1066 15.09 -25.31 6.30
CA SER A 1066 15.40 -24.20 5.37
C SER A 1066 15.63 -24.59 3.90
N ALA A 1067 15.69 -25.89 3.58
CA ALA A 1067 15.75 -26.33 2.20
C ALA A 1067 14.35 -26.55 1.63
N ILE A 1068 14.22 -26.53 0.31
CA ILE A 1068 12.91 -26.63 -0.37
C ILE A 1068 12.71 -28.00 -1.03
N GLY A 1069 11.45 -28.45 -1.06
CA GLY A 1069 11.03 -29.61 -1.84
C GLY A 1069 10.71 -29.31 -3.31
N SER A 1070 10.39 -28.04 -3.62
CA SER A 1070 9.98 -27.54 -4.95
C SER A 1070 10.12 -26.01 -5.02
N GLY A 1071 10.46 -25.46 -6.18
CA GLY A 1071 10.68 -24.03 -6.43
C GLY A 1071 12.16 -23.62 -6.36
N SER A 1072 12.42 -22.36 -5.98
CA SER A 1072 13.76 -21.75 -5.97
C SER A 1072 14.35 -21.57 -4.57
N LEU A 1073 15.46 -22.27 -4.29
CA LEU A 1073 16.18 -22.17 -3.02
C LEU A 1073 16.87 -20.80 -2.87
N THR A 1074 17.37 -20.22 -3.95
CA THR A 1074 17.98 -18.88 -3.89
C THR A 1074 16.93 -17.85 -3.48
N LYS A 1075 15.70 -17.93 -3.98
CA LYS A 1075 14.62 -17.04 -3.55
C LYS A 1075 14.28 -17.18 -2.05
N MET A 1076 14.33 -18.38 -1.47
CA MET A 1076 14.21 -18.56 -0.01
C MET A 1076 15.39 -17.95 0.77
N ILE A 1077 16.62 -18.05 0.26
CA ILE A 1077 17.79 -17.36 0.85
C ILE A 1077 17.58 -15.84 0.84
N GLU A 1078 17.06 -15.27 -0.24
CA GLU A 1078 16.76 -13.83 -0.30
C GLU A 1078 15.68 -13.43 0.70
N THR A 1079 14.59 -14.19 0.80
CA THR A 1079 13.47 -13.93 1.72
C THR A 1079 13.92 -13.96 3.18
N VAL A 1080 14.68 -14.99 3.60
CA VAL A 1080 15.25 -15.07 4.95
C VAL A 1080 16.21 -13.91 5.21
N GLY A 1081 17.01 -13.50 4.22
CA GLY A 1081 17.91 -12.36 4.35
C GLY A 1081 17.17 -11.03 4.51
N ASP A 1082 16.08 -10.82 3.76
CA ASP A 1082 15.20 -9.65 3.91
C ASP A 1082 14.51 -9.62 5.27
N TYR A 1083 14.05 -10.77 5.80
CA TYR A 1083 13.53 -10.88 7.16
C TYR A 1083 14.59 -10.48 8.19
N ILE A 1084 15.81 -11.01 8.09
CA ILE A 1084 16.92 -10.67 9.00
C ILE A 1084 17.25 -9.18 8.93
N VAL A 1085 17.25 -8.56 7.75
CA VAL A 1085 17.44 -7.10 7.61
C VAL A 1085 16.32 -6.31 8.29
N LYS A 1086 15.06 -6.75 8.23
CA LYS A 1086 13.96 -6.16 9.01
C LYS A 1086 14.21 -6.30 10.53
N CYS A 1087 14.67 -7.45 11.00
CA CYS A 1087 15.05 -7.65 12.41
C CYS A 1087 16.20 -6.75 12.85
N VAL A 1088 17.27 -6.61 12.06
CA VAL A 1088 18.38 -5.70 12.39
C VAL A 1088 17.92 -4.25 12.40
N ARG A 1089 17.04 -3.81 11.48
CA ARG A 1089 16.43 -2.47 11.55
C ARG A 1089 15.64 -2.26 12.83
N LYS A 1090 14.87 -3.26 13.27
CA LYS A 1090 14.11 -3.19 14.53
C LYS A 1090 15.05 -3.11 15.74
N ILE A 1091 16.09 -3.95 15.80
CA ILE A 1091 17.11 -3.91 16.86
C ILE A 1091 17.78 -2.52 16.93
N GLN A 1092 18.04 -1.92 15.76
CA GLN A 1092 18.67 -0.62 15.63
C GLN A 1092 17.75 0.53 16.08
N LYS A 1093 16.54 0.62 15.50
CA LYS A 1093 15.60 1.73 15.72
C LYS A 1093 14.97 1.72 17.10
N ASP A 1094 14.57 0.54 17.57
CA ASP A 1094 13.74 0.41 18.78
C ASP A 1094 14.57 0.49 20.08
N ASN A 1095 15.87 0.80 20.00
CA ASN A 1095 16.85 0.72 21.09
C ASN A 1095 16.81 -0.61 21.87
N ILE A 1096 16.59 -1.70 21.15
CA ILE A 1096 16.68 -3.06 21.67
C ILE A 1096 18.16 -3.42 21.79
N ALA A 1097 18.56 -3.97 22.93
CA ALA A 1097 19.87 -4.57 23.14
C ALA A 1097 19.87 -6.07 22.82
N ALA A 1098 18.80 -6.79 23.19
CA ALA A 1098 18.64 -8.22 22.89
C ALA A 1098 17.24 -8.55 22.36
N MET A 1099 17.17 -9.24 21.23
CA MET A 1099 15.98 -9.80 20.60
C MET A 1099 16.12 -11.33 20.56
N SER A 1100 15.21 -12.05 21.25
CA SER A 1100 15.16 -13.52 21.23
C SER A 1100 13.76 -13.98 20.84
N VAL A 1101 13.64 -15.05 20.05
CA VAL A 1101 12.33 -15.68 19.80
C VAL A 1101 11.89 -16.49 21.02
N LYS A 1102 10.60 -16.44 21.35
CA LYS A 1102 9.98 -17.17 22.47
C LYS A 1102 10.02 -18.68 22.24
N GLN A 1103 10.31 -19.48 23.27
CA GLN A 1103 10.41 -20.95 23.14
C GLN A 1103 9.13 -21.53 22.57
N ALA A 1104 7.98 -21.15 23.15
CA ALA A 1104 6.65 -21.56 22.69
C ALA A 1104 6.31 -21.16 21.24
N ARG A 1105 7.13 -20.37 20.52
CA ARG A 1105 6.95 -20.11 19.08
C ARG A 1105 7.85 -21.00 18.22
N GLU A 1106 9.06 -21.31 18.71
CA GLU A 1106 9.92 -22.36 18.15
C GLU A 1106 9.24 -23.75 18.27
N ASP A 1107 8.53 -23.99 19.38
CA ASP A 1107 7.78 -25.21 19.65
C ASP A 1107 6.57 -25.33 18.70
N ASP A 1108 5.67 -24.31 18.64
CA ASP A 1108 4.55 -24.25 17.68
C ASP A 1108 4.99 -24.52 16.23
N PHE A 1109 6.10 -23.90 15.78
CA PHE A 1109 6.61 -24.11 14.43
C PHE A 1109 7.15 -25.53 14.21
N THR A 1110 7.72 -26.15 15.26
CA THR A 1110 8.20 -27.53 15.22
C THR A 1110 7.03 -28.52 15.12
N GLU A 1111 5.97 -28.31 15.89
CA GLU A 1111 4.73 -29.11 15.81
C GLU A 1111 4.03 -28.94 14.46
N TYR A 1112 3.91 -27.70 13.96
CA TYR A 1112 3.38 -27.41 12.62
C TYR A 1112 4.15 -28.14 11.52
N ALA A 1113 5.50 -28.12 11.59
CA ALA A 1113 6.34 -28.80 10.61
C ALA A 1113 6.09 -30.33 10.62
N ASP A 1114 6.06 -30.95 11.81
CA ASP A 1114 5.80 -32.39 11.92
C ASP A 1114 4.41 -32.77 11.41
N ALA A 1115 3.38 -32.00 11.77
CA ALA A 1115 2.01 -32.21 11.30
C ALA A 1115 1.91 -32.10 9.76
N TYR A 1116 2.53 -31.07 9.16
CA TYR A 1116 2.61 -30.92 7.71
C TYR A 1116 3.29 -32.12 7.05
N PHE A 1117 4.46 -32.53 7.55
CA PHE A 1117 5.27 -33.53 6.86
C PHE A 1117 4.64 -34.93 6.82
N GLN A 1118 3.74 -35.30 7.75
CA GLN A 1118 3.01 -36.57 7.69
C GLN A 1118 2.27 -36.77 6.36
N GLY A 1119 1.66 -35.71 5.82
CA GLY A 1119 0.95 -35.72 4.53
C GLY A 1119 1.86 -35.79 3.29
N THR A 1120 3.19 -35.72 3.46
CA THR A 1120 4.15 -35.62 2.36
C THR A 1120 4.94 -36.91 2.12
N VAL A 1121 5.50 -37.05 0.92
CA VAL A 1121 6.46 -38.12 0.58
C VAL A 1121 7.72 -38.07 1.44
N PHE A 1122 8.06 -36.91 2.04
CA PHE A 1122 9.25 -36.74 2.87
C PHE A 1122 9.20 -37.54 4.17
N ALA A 1123 8.01 -37.85 4.69
CA ALA A 1123 7.83 -38.68 5.88
C ALA A 1123 7.89 -40.20 5.62
N GLU A 1124 7.88 -40.67 4.36
CA GLU A 1124 7.97 -42.11 4.04
C GLU A 1124 9.26 -42.79 4.54
N GLU A 1125 9.29 -44.13 4.56
CA GLU A 1125 10.43 -44.93 5.03
C GLU A 1125 11.65 -44.87 4.09
N CYS A 1126 12.36 -43.74 4.13
CA CYS A 1126 13.68 -43.59 3.53
C CYS A 1126 14.68 -42.97 4.51
N ARG A 1127 15.94 -43.43 4.47
CA ARG A 1127 17.05 -42.72 5.09
C ARG A 1127 17.42 -41.51 4.23
N SER A 1128 17.33 -40.29 4.76
CA SER A 1128 17.55 -39.03 4.03
C SER A 1128 18.24 -37.98 4.92
N TRP A 1129 19.03 -37.08 4.33
CA TRP A 1129 19.63 -35.96 5.06
C TRP A 1129 18.59 -34.94 5.52
N TYR A 1130 17.40 -34.96 4.90
CA TYR A 1130 16.22 -34.20 5.33
C TYR A 1130 15.72 -34.54 6.74
N LYS A 1131 16.13 -35.70 7.30
CA LYS A 1131 15.56 -36.28 8.52
C LYS A 1131 16.54 -36.28 9.69
N ASN A 1132 16.00 -36.08 10.89
CA ASN A 1132 16.74 -36.17 12.14
C ASN A 1132 17.41 -37.55 12.28
N LYS A 1133 18.70 -37.56 12.64
CA LYS A 1133 19.57 -38.75 12.71
C LYS A 1133 19.55 -39.62 11.43
N GLY A 1134 19.04 -39.08 10.31
CA GLY A 1134 18.88 -39.71 9.01
C GLY A 1134 17.54 -40.41 8.75
N THR A 1135 16.68 -40.64 9.75
CA THR A 1135 15.43 -41.44 9.59
C THR A 1135 14.21 -40.94 10.38
N GLY A 1136 14.39 -40.04 11.35
CA GLY A 1136 13.31 -39.47 12.18
C GLY A 1136 12.59 -38.31 11.51
N GLU A 1137 12.31 -37.27 12.31
CA GLU A 1137 11.49 -36.10 11.95
C GLU A 1137 12.13 -35.27 10.82
N VAL A 1138 11.33 -34.59 10.01
CA VAL A 1138 11.86 -33.82 8.86
C VAL A 1138 12.35 -32.45 9.34
N VAL A 1139 13.66 -32.32 9.50
CA VAL A 1139 14.37 -31.14 10.01
C VAL A 1139 15.19 -30.40 8.95
N GLY A 1140 15.25 -30.92 7.72
CA GLY A 1140 15.99 -30.28 6.61
C GLY A 1140 15.13 -29.34 5.76
N LEU A 1141 13.83 -29.57 5.66
CA LEU A 1141 12.94 -28.95 4.67
C LEU A 1141 11.97 -27.93 5.28
N TRP A 1142 11.63 -26.88 4.54
CA TRP A 1142 10.53 -25.97 4.82
C TRP A 1142 9.18 -26.71 4.74
N PRO A 1143 8.28 -26.56 5.72
CA PRO A 1143 6.93 -27.14 5.66
C PRO A 1143 6.03 -26.34 4.70
N GLY A 1144 6.24 -26.53 3.39
CA GLY A 1144 5.44 -25.92 2.34
C GLY A 1144 6.16 -25.77 1.01
N SER A 1145 5.57 -24.99 0.09
CA SER A 1145 6.20 -24.59 -1.16
C SER A 1145 7.16 -23.41 -0.98
N THR A 1146 7.97 -23.11 -2.00
CA THR A 1146 8.77 -21.86 -2.03
C THR A 1146 7.87 -20.62 -1.97
N LEU A 1147 6.70 -20.65 -2.61
CA LEU A 1147 5.71 -19.55 -2.53
C LEU A 1147 5.18 -19.37 -1.10
N HIS A 1148 4.81 -20.47 -0.41
CA HIS A 1148 4.40 -20.44 0.99
C HIS A 1148 5.49 -19.80 1.90
N CYS A 1149 6.76 -20.12 1.65
CA CYS A 1149 7.87 -19.49 2.36
C CYS A 1149 7.95 -17.97 2.14
N ILE A 1150 7.78 -17.52 0.89
CA ILE A 1150 7.84 -16.09 0.53
C ILE A 1150 6.69 -15.32 1.19
N GLU A 1151 5.48 -15.90 1.22
CA GLU A 1151 4.29 -15.28 1.80
C GLU A 1151 4.35 -15.28 3.34
N ALA A 1152 4.69 -16.41 3.97
CA ALA A 1152 4.77 -16.52 5.43
C ALA A 1152 5.84 -15.63 6.06
N MET A 1153 6.96 -15.41 5.37
CA MET A 1153 8.06 -14.56 5.85
C MET A 1153 7.97 -13.09 5.39
N ARG A 1154 6.94 -12.71 4.61
CA ARG A 1154 6.80 -11.34 4.06
C ARG A 1154 6.81 -10.29 5.17
N SER A 1155 6.04 -10.52 6.24
CA SER A 1155 5.75 -9.55 7.29
C SER A 1155 6.10 -10.16 8.66
N PRO A 1156 7.23 -9.77 9.29
CA PRO A 1156 7.69 -10.39 10.53
C PRO A 1156 6.71 -10.22 11.69
N ARG A 1157 6.44 -11.33 12.39
CA ARG A 1157 5.62 -11.38 13.60
C ARG A 1157 6.41 -10.86 14.80
N TRP A 1158 6.33 -9.55 15.05
CA TRP A 1158 7.06 -8.90 16.14
C TRP A 1158 6.62 -9.34 17.54
N GLU A 1159 5.41 -9.89 17.66
CA GLU A 1159 4.83 -10.45 18.88
C GLU A 1159 5.42 -11.82 19.26
N ASP A 1160 6.07 -12.54 18.34
CA ASP A 1160 6.68 -13.84 18.60
C ASP A 1160 8.05 -13.75 19.31
N TYR A 1161 8.55 -12.53 19.52
CA TYR A 1161 9.84 -12.24 20.15
C TYR A 1161 9.69 -11.61 21.54
N GLU A 1162 10.76 -11.75 22.33
CA GLU A 1162 11.03 -11.02 23.56
C GLU A 1162 12.20 -10.05 23.34
N TYR A 1163 12.13 -8.92 24.04
CA TYR A 1163 13.04 -7.79 23.86
C TYR A 1163 13.59 -7.34 25.22
N THR A 1164 14.90 -7.12 25.28
CA THR A 1164 15.56 -6.35 26.35
C THR A 1164 16.08 -5.05 25.74
N TYR A 1165 15.74 -3.91 26.35
CA TYR A 1165 16.11 -2.58 25.86
C TYR A 1165 17.48 -2.15 26.41
N VAL A 1166 18.14 -1.18 25.75
CA VAL A 1166 19.47 -0.69 26.20
C VAL A 1166 19.41 -0.13 27.63
N ASP A 1167 18.40 0.69 27.96
CA ASP A 1167 18.16 1.21 29.32
C ASP A 1167 18.11 0.09 30.38
N GLU A 1168 17.56 -1.09 30.04
CA GLU A 1168 17.38 -2.24 30.94
C GLU A 1168 18.69 -2.98 31.24
N LEU A 1169 19.79 -2.63 30.55
CA LEU A 1169 21.14 -3.08 30.87
C LEU A 1169 21.89 -2.05 31.73
N GLU A 1170 21.74 -0.76 31.42
CA GLU A 1170 22.34 0.34 32.20
C GLU A 1170 21.80 0.36 33.64
N ASP A 1171 20.48 0.19 33.81
CA ASP A 1171 19.84 0.26 35.12
C ASP A 1171 20.14 -0.97 36.02
N ARG A 1172 20.81 -2.02 35.55
CA ARG A 1172 21.16 -3.21 36.36
C ARG A 1172 22.17 -2.94 37.48
N GLU A 1173 23.00 -1.91 37.38
CA GLU A 1173 23.80 -1.46 38.54
C GLU A 1173 23.00 -0.53 39.47
N SER A 1174 21.85 -0.02 39.02
CA SER A 1174 21.02 0.97 39.73
C SER A 1174 19.91 0.38 40.61
N GLU A 1175 19.60 -0.92 40.52
CA GLU A 1175 18.48 -1.58 41.25
C GLU A 1175 18.48 -1.33 42.77
N LYS A 1176 19.64 -0.97 43.35
CA LYS A 1176 19.82 -0.59 44.77
C LYS A 1176 19.21 0.78 45.14
N LEU A 1177 18.72 1.57 44.19
CA LEU A 1177 18.34 2.99 44.39
C LEU A 1177 16.92 3.37 43.92
N GLY A 1178 16.07 2.38 43.62
CA GLY A 1178 14.67 2.58 43.25
C GLY A 1178 14.45 2.69 41.74
N GLY A 1179 13.76 1.70 41.17
CA GLY A 1179 13.71 1.45 39.73
C GLY A 1179 13.32 2.67 38.87
N LYS A 1180 14.22 3.04 37.96
CA LYS A 1180 13.96 3.92 36.82
C LYS A 1180 13.09 3.17 35.80
N ARG A 1181 12.19 3.89 35.12
CA ARG A 1181 11.27 3.32 34.12
C ARG A 1181 11.94 3.33 32.74
N THR A 1182 12.18 2.16 32.17
CA THR A 1182 12.64 1.95 30.78
C THR A 1182 11.89 2.83 29.79
N ASN A 1183 12.58 3.59 28.94
CA ASN A 1183 11.93 4.29 27.84
C ASN A 1183 11.79 3.37 26.61
N ARG A 1184 10.75 2.53 26.61
CA ARG A 1184 10.39 1.68 25.45
C ARG A 1184 9.92 2.47 24.21
N MET A 1185 9.77 3.79 24.33
CA MET A 1185 9.46 4.73 23.24
C MET A 1185 10.69 5.57 22.84
N ALA A 1186 11.91 5.21 23.27
CA ALA A 1186 13.15 5.92 22.93
C ALA A 1186 13.44 5.99 21.42
N TRP A 1187 12.73 5.19 20.61
CA TRP A 1187 12.75 5.20 19.16
C TRP A 1187 12.04 6.40 18.52
N LEU A 1188 11.09 7.03 19.24
CA LEU A 1188 10.52 8.33 18.82
C LEU A 1188 11.54 9.47 18.93
N GLY A 1189 12.61 9.25 19.70
CA GLY A 1189 13.67 10.22 19.87
C GLY A 1189 13.23 11.49 20.62
N ASN A 1190 13.69 12.64 20.13
CA ASN A 1190 13.41 13.98 20.64
C ASN A 1190 12.42 14.78 19.78
N GLY A 1191 11.69 14.12 18.87
CA GLY A 1191 10.69 14.74 17.98
C GLY A 1191 11.25 15.30 16.67
N TRP A 1192 12.57 15.34 16.48
CA TRP A 1192 13.18 15.76 15.22
C TRP A 1192 13.37 14.61 14.23
N SER A 1193 13.44 14.92 12.94
CA SER A 1193 13.90 14.00 11.89
C SER A 1193 15.33 14.30 11.44
N VAL A 1194 16.03 13.29 10.90
CA VAL A 1194 17.41 13.43 10.40
C VAL A 1194 17.52 14.50 9.31
N ASN A 1195 16.53 14.61 8.41
CA ASN A 1195 16.57 15.61 7.34
C ASN A 1195 16.47 17.05 7.87
N GLN A 1196 15.74 17.29 8.96
CA GLN A 1196 15.68 18.61 9.61
C GLN A 1196 17.00 18.98 10.31
N VAL A 1197 17.68 18.00 10.91
CA VAL A 1197 18.94 18.23 11.65
C VAL A 1197 20.16 18.32 10.73
N GLU A 1198 20.14 17.64 9.58
CA GLU A 1198 21.22 17.65 8.59
C GLU A 1198 20.99 18.61 7.40
N GLU A 1199 20.06 19.58 7.50
CA GLU A 1199 19.78 20.58 6.45
C GLU A 1199 19.49 19.96 5.06
N ARG A 1200 18.87 18.77 5.02
CA ARG A 1200 18.52 18.04 3.78
C ARG A 1200 17.16 18.49 3.25
N ASP A 1201 16.80 18.05 2.03
CA ASP A 1201 15.46 18.28 1.49
C ASP A 1201 14.39 17.68 2.43
N LEU A 1202 13.48 18.55 2.89
CA LEU A 1202 12.40 18.22 3.81
C LEU A 1202 11.16 17.69 3.07
N ALA A 1203 11.02 18.02 1.78
CA ALA A 1203 9.91 17.63 0.91
C ALA A 1203 10.22 16.40 0.02
N TRP A 1204 11.30 15.66 0.34
CA TRP A 1204 11.75 14.43 -0.35
C TRP A 1204 10.64 13.42 -0.65
N TYR A 1205 9.61 13.34 0.19
CA TYR A 1205 8.46 12.44 0.03
C TYR A 1205 7.56 12.79 -1.18
N LEU A 1206 7.75 13.98 -1.79
CA LEU A 1206 7.12 14.38 -3.05
C LEU A 1206 7.93 13.99 -4.30
N TYR A 1207 9.12 13.41 -4.15
CA TYR A 1207 9.87 12.92 -5.31
C TYR A 1207 9.13 11.72 -5.96
N PRO A 1208 9.12 11.58 -7.30
CA PRO A 1208 8.41 10.50 -8.00
C PRO A 1208 8.79 9.08 -7.53
N GLU A 1209 9.99 8.89 -7.02
CA GLU A 1209 10.54 7.63 -6.53
C GLU A 1209 10.01 7.22 -5.15
N PHE A 1210 9.46 8.16 -4.36
CA PHE A 1210 8.90 7.91 -3.02
C PHE A 1210 7.37 8.05 -2.98
N LEU A 1211 6.74 8.56 -4.03
CA LEU A 1211 5.28 8.67 -4.17
C LEU A 1211 4.64 7.34 -4.59
N GLU A 1212 4.22 6.51 -3.63
CA GLU A 1212 3.27 5.42 -3.91
C GLU A 1212 1.90 6.02 -4.33
N LYS A 1213 1.55 5.89 -5.61
CA LYS A 1213 0.28 6.42 -6.16
C LYS A 1213 -0.80 5.32 -6.21
N PRO A 1214 -1.94 5.48 -5.51
CA PRO A 1214 -3.06 4.55 -5.58
C PRO A 1214 -3.62 4.43 -7.01
N SER A 1215 -4.09 3.23 -7.35
CA SER A 1215 -4.58 2.92 -8.71
C SER A 1215 -6.08 3.22 -8.84
N ALA A 1216 -6.43 4.33 -9.51
CA ALA A 1216 -7.83 4.67 -9.77
C ALA A 1216 -8.45 3.85 -10.93
N PRO A 1217 -9.78 3.62 -10.96
CA PRO A 1217 -10.76 3.95 -9.92
C PRO A 1217 -10.93 2.84 -8.86
N TYR A 1218 -10.23 1.72 -9.02
CA TYR A 1218 -10.37 0.52 -8.18
C TYR A 1218 -8.99 -0.01 -7.75
N PRO A 1219 -8.43 0.48 -6.62
CA PRO A 1219 -7.10 0.08 -6.16
C PRO A 1219 -6.98 -1.44 -5.96
N GLU A 1220 -8.04 -2.07 -5.47
CA GLU A 1220 -8.15 -3.52 -5.23
C GLU A 1220 -8.16 -4.35 -6.53
N LYS A 1221 -8.42 -3.71 -7.68
CA LYS A 1221 -8.41 -4.35 -9.01
C LYS A 1221 -7.11 -4.13 -9.78
N HIS A 1222 -6.09 -3.48 -9.20
CA HIS A 1222 -4.80 -3.29 -9.86
C HIS A 1222 -4.02 -4.61 -9.99
N GLU A 1223 -3.44 -4.87 -11.16
CA GLU A 1223 -2.80 -6.17 -11.48
C GLU A 1223 -1.68 -6.56 -10.50
N LEU A 1224 -0.91 -5.59 -9.99
CA LEU A 1224 0.16 -5.85 -9.02
C LEU A 1224 -0.34 -6.56 -7.75
N TYR A 1225 -1.59 -6.30 -7.32
CA TYR A 1225 -2.21 -6.93 -6.17
C TYR A 1225 -2.96 -8.24 -6.50
N LYS A 1226 -3.20 -8.54 -7.79
CA LYS A 1226 -3.74 -9.84 -8.24
C LYS A 1226 -2.65 -10.91 -8.37
N VAL A 1227 -1.40 -10.51 -8.61
CA VAL A 1227 -0.27 -11.42 -8.86
C VAL A 1227 0.20 -12.17 -7.59
N ARG A 1228 -0.24 -11.77 -6.38
CA ARG A 1228 0.12 -12.42 -5.10
C ARG A 1228 -1.01 -12.35 -4.09
N ALA A 1229 -1.02 -13.24 -3.09
CA ALA A 1229 -1.99 -13.16 -2.00
C ALA A 1229 -1.84 -11.85 -1.21
N PHE A 1230 -2.96 -11.17 -0.94
CA PHE A 1230 -2.97 -9.87 -0.27
C PHE A 1230 -2.54 -9.97 1.21
N SER A 1231 -1.33 -9.49 1.48
CA SER A 1231 -0.96 -8.81 2.72
C SER A 1231 0.16 -7.83 2.38
N TYR A 1232 0.26 -6.76 3.18
CA TYR A 1232 1.42 -5.86 3.18
C TYR A 1232 2.45 -6.36 4.23
#